data_AF-A0A7J4M7J9-F1
#
_entry.id   AF-A0A7J4M7J9-F1
#
_cell.length_a   1.000
_cell.length_b   1.000
_cell.length_c   1.000
_cell.angle_alpha   90.00
_cell.angle_beta   90.00
_cell.angle_gamma   90.00
#
_symmetry.space_group_name_H-M   'P 1'
#
loop_
_entity.id
_entity.type
_entity.pdbx_description
1 polymer ?
#
loop_
_entity_poly.entity_id
_entity_poly.type
_entity_poly.pdbx_seq_one_letter_code
_entity_poly.pdbx_strand_id
1 'polypeptide(L)'
;MKKGVAIFTILFVILSLTLAGVLALSETEGVQKAYKCFNEKIDNQTCSKLETEEQIFSLLTSGKCKTELLNNSFNKTCWPDGGCDLEMTAKAALALDNAGANTDLPVEWLLKQKGVSSDLNWYLEVDSERPLSCTASYGGDQDYSTYIFKIGEDKKINQNAGLCLTKTTSGYWFKIAPSCYEEEFEISCNESFVSTLLFQEKNSLTYHISPEVHGANSGGTTVEKIDSYCFLNGGSCDILGSLWSTTVLNILGNNVSEFLPYLETTAPNFPQYLPESFLYILTGSLQDKTNLLGKQNLADNLWRISGGKGKYYDTALALLPFQNQDLNQKTKAKIELLNLQSPSGCWENDNLVSTGFILYSLWPKGTNVIDGGDDVTCSEAGYSCVTNSASCSGTEKPQYVCEGTKICCASSGDGGLSECESEGYNCGFTSQCNGEVLGDYSCGDSTAYVCCDSSTANDITCTSKNGEICSLDEECSIGGNSLSTDDLRYGETCCTGAGECVKKQDIAPSCQNDLDNSRICRTVCESGEKSNGSYTCSDNTDFCCVKPIKQSSGSYWWIWILFFLVILVVIGIIYRDKIREWLDERKAKKGSGSSSNSRGMPPRFPPGYSRVTRITPPTPRRVIPESRPPQRFVPKQKSPKELDEVLKKLKEIGK
;
A
#
# COMPACT_ATOMS: atom_id res chain seq x y z
N MET A 1 4.58 52.02 -2.09
CA MET A 1 4.58 50.65 -1.53
C MET A 1 3.70 49.67 -2.31
N LYS A 2 2.46 49.99 -2.69
CA LYS A 2 1.56 49.06 -3.43
C LYS A 2 2.07 48.55 -4.79
N LYS A 3 2.78 49.38 -5.58
CA LYS A 3 3.33 48.97 -6.89
C LYS A 3 4.55 48.05 -6.79
N GLY A 4 5.36 48.19 -5.72
CA GLY A 4 6.53 47.33 -5.49
C GLY A 4 6.15 45.93 -5.04
N VAL A 5 5.10 45.82 -4.20
CA VAL A 5 4.57 44.52 -3.76
C VAL A 5 3.98 43.73 -4.94
N ALA A 6 3.25 44.38 -5.83
CA ALA A 6 2.67 43.74 -7.02
C ALA A 6 3.74 43.20 -8.00
N ILE A 7 4.85 43.93 -8.19
CA ILE A 7 5.95 43.47 -9.05
C ILE A 7 6.68 42.28 -8.40
N PHE A 8 6.87 42.31 -7.07
CA PHE A 8 7.52 41.23 -6.34
C PHE A 8 6.69 39.95 -6.32
N THR A 9 5.36 40.06 -6.19
CA THR A 9 4.45 38.91 -6.30
C THR A 9 4.44 38.33 -7.71
N ILE A 10 4.47 39.16 -8.76
CA ILE A 10 4.54 38.68 -10.14
C ILE A 10 5.89 37.98 -10.41
N LEU A 11 7.00 38.54 -9.95
CA LEU A 11 8.33 37.91 -10.07
C LEU A 11 8.43 36.60 -9.29
N PHE A 12 7.83 36.53 -8.10
CA PHE A 12 7.77 35.31 -7.30
C PHE A 12 6.91 34.24 -7.98
N VAL A 13 5.76 34.61 -8.56
CA VAL A 13 4.89 33.71 -9.31
C VAL A 13 5.57 33.21 -10.59
N ILE A 14 6.27 34.09 -11.33
CA ILE A 14 7.05 33.68 -12.51
C ILE A 14 8.18 32.73 -12.09
N LEU A 15 8.89 33.02 -11.00
CA LEU A 15 9.94 32.15 -10.49
C LEU A 15 9.40 30.78 -10.05
N SER A 16 8.26 30.74 -9.36
CA SER A 16 7.63 29.48 -8.95
C SER A 16 7.12 28.67 -10.15
N LEU A 17 6.57 29.33 -11.18
CA LEU A 17 6.19 28.71 -12.44
C LEU A 17 7.41 28.12 -13.18
N THR A 18 8.55 28.83 -13.20
CA THR A 18 9.77 28.32 -13.85
C THR A 18 10.38 27.12 -13.11
N LEU A 19 10.32 27.07 -11.77
CA LEU A 19 10.82 25.92 -11.01
C LEU A 19 9.96 24.67 -11.23
N ALA A 20 8.63 24.83 -11.28
CA ALA A 20 7.72 23.72 -11.56
C ALA A 20 7.97 23.13 -12.96
N GLY A 21 8.24 23.98 -13.96
CA GLY A 21 8.56 23.54 -15.32
C GLY A 21 9.87 22.73 -15.42
N VAL A 22 10.89 23.08 -14.63
CA VAL A 22 12.19 22.34 -14.62
C VAL A 22 12.03 20.93 -14.03
N LEU A 23 11.23 20.76 -12.97
CA LEU A 23 10.97 19.45 -12.37
C LEU A 23 10.20 18.52 -13.33
N ALA A 24 9.16 19.03 -13.98
CA ALA A 24 8.37 18.28 -14.96
C ALA A 24 9.20 17.83 -16.18
N LEU A 25 10.12 18.69 -16.65
CA LEU A 25 11.07 18.34 -17.72
C LEU A 25 12.03 17.22 -17.30
N SER A 26 12.55 17.27 -16.06
CA SER A 26 13.48 16.26 -15.55
C SER A 26 12.83 14.88 -15.34
N GLU A 27 11.57 14.85 -14.90
CA GLU A 27 10.80 13.60 -14.79
C GLU A 27 10.58 12.97 -16.17
N THR A 28 10.13 13.77 -17.15
CA THR A 28 9.86 13.30 -18.51
C THR A 28 11.11 12.68 -19.15
N GLU A 29 12.27 13.34 -19.04
CA GLU A 29 13.54 12.84 -19.59
C GLU A 29 13.97 11.53 -18.92
N GLY A 30 13.90 11.45 -17.59
CA GLY A 30 14.26 10.24 -16.85
C GLY A 30 13.34 9.06 -17.17
N VAL A 31 12.04 9.30 -17.29
CA VAL A 31 11.06 8.26 -17.67
C VAL A 31 11.27 7.78 -19.11
N GLN A 32 11.50 8.68 -20.06
CA GLN A 32 11.82 8.31 -21.44
C GLN A 32 13.08 7.44 -21.51
N LYS A 33 14.11 7.80 -20.75
CA LYS A 33 15.35 7.03 -20.65
C LYS A 33 15.11 5.63 -20.05
N ALA A 34 14.23 5.52 -19.05
CA ALA A 34 13.86 4.23 -18.47
C ALA A 34 13.16 3.32 -19.48
N TYR A 35 12.14 3.82 -20.19
CA TYR A 35 11.46 3.05 -21.24
C TYR A 35 12.39 2.62 -22.36
N LYS A 36 13.31 3.52 -22.77
CA LYS A 36 14.34 3.19 -23.76
C LYS A 36 15.23 2.05 -23.27
N CYS A 37 15.78 2.17 -22.06
CA CYS A 37 16.62 1.15 -21.46
C CYS A 37 15.89 -0.21 -21.36
N PHE A 38 14.64 -0.18 -20.88
CA PHE A 38 13.80 -1.37 -20.73
C PHE A 38 13.59 -2.08 -22.07
N ASN A 39 13.19 -1.34 -23.11
CA ASN A 39 12.98 -1.90 -24.45
C ASN A 39 14.28 -2.42 -25.07
N GLU A 40 15.40 -1.69 -24.95
CA GLU A 40 16.71 -2.15 -25.43
C GLU A 40 17.15 -3.45 -24.73
N LYS A 41 16.83 -3.64 -23.45
CA LYS A 41 17.14 -4.87 -22.72
C LYS A 41 16.34 -6.06 -23.25
N ILE A 42 15.04 -5.88 -23.49
CA ILE A 42 14.18 -6.89 -24.11
C ILE A 42 14.72 -7.25 -25.50
N ASP A 43 15.06 -6.26 -26.32
CA ASP A 43 15.53 -6.48 -27.70
C ASP A 43 16.89 -7.19 -27.74
N ASN A 44 17.80 -6.87 -26.81
CA ASN A 44 19.11 -7.51 -26.71
C ASN A 44 19.04 -8.96 -26.21
N GLN A 45 18.18 -9.25 -25.23
CA GLN A 45 18.03 -10.61 -24.69
C GLN A 45 17.09 -11.46 -25.55
N THR A 46 16.15 -10.85 -26.25
CA THR A 46 15.00 -11.44 -26.96
C THR A 46 14.01 -12.11 -26.00
N CYS A 47 12.71 -11.97 -26.26
CA CYS A 47 11.64 -12.54 -25.43
C CYS A 47 11.77 -14.04 -25.16
N SER A 48 12.36 -14.79 -26.10
CA SER A 48 12.57 -16.24 -25.99
C SER A 48 13.59 -16.67 -24.93
N LYS A 49 14.46 -15.76 -24.47
CA LYS A 49 15.47 -16.04 -23.44
C LYS A 49 15.11 -15.45 -22.07
N LEU A 50 14.01 -14.70 -22.00
CA LEU A 50 13.51 -14.13 -20.76
C LEU A 50 12.84 -15.20 -19.92
N GLU A 51 12.99 -15.10 -18.60
CA GLU A 51 12.21 -15.90 -17.67
C GLU A 51 10.73 -15.50 -17.71
N THR A 52 9.83 -16.36 -17.22
CA THR A 52 8.37 -16.13 -17.29
C THR A 52 7.98 -14.79 -16.64
N GLU A 53 8.53 -14.46 -15.48
CA GLU A 53 8.23 -13.18 -14.80
C GLU A 53 8.73 -11.98 -15.61
N GLU A 54 9.89 -12.10 -16.26
CA GLU A 54 10.42 -11.06 -17.15
C GLU A 54 9.55 -10.90 -18.40
N GLN A 55 9.01 -12.00 -18.96
CA GLN A 55 8.05 -11.96 -20.07
C GLN A 55 6.75 -11.27 -19.65
N ILE A 56 6.24 -11.57 -18.45
CA ILE A 56 5.05 -10.95 -17.87
C ILE A 56 5.24 -9.43 -17.78
N PHE A 57 6.32 -8.96 -17.13
CA PHE A 57 6.54 -7.52 -16.96
C PHE A 57 6.94 -6.83 -18.27
N SER A 58 7.56 -7.53 -19.21
CA SER A 58 7.77 -7.03 -20.57
C SER A 58 6.45 -6.76 -21.28
N LEU A 59 5.51 -7.70 -21.19
CA LEU A 59 4.18 -7.54 -21.78
C LEU A 59 3.37 -6.45 -21.08
N LEU A 60 3.36 -6.48 -19.75
CA LEU A 60 2.61 -5.53 -18.91
C LEU A 60 3.05 -4.08 -19.15
N THR A 61 4.35 -3.84 -19.34
CA THR A 61 4.88 -2.48 -19.40
C THR A 61 5.08 -1.96 -20.83
N SER A 62 5.44 -2.82 -21.80
CA SER A 62 5.77 -2.39 -23.17
C SER A 62 4.97 -3.09 -24.27
N GLY A 63 4.08 -4.02 -23.94
CA GLY A 63 3.33 -4.80 -24.93
C GLY A 63 4.15 -5.89 -25.65
N LYS A 64 5.45 -6.02 -25.34
CA LYS A 64 6.34 -7.01 -25.96
C LYS A 64 6.20 -8.38 -25.32
N CYS A 65 6.67 -9.43 -26.02
CA CYS A 65 6.74 -10.81 -25.50
C CYS A 65 5.40 -11.55 -25.30
N LYS A 66 4.29 -11.06 -25.87
CA LYS A 66 2.98 -11.72 -25.83
C LYS A 66 3.02 -13.17 -26.30
N THR A 67 3.66 -13.42 -27.44
CA THR A 67 3.74 -14.76 -28.05
C THR A 67 4.54 -15.72 -27.19
N GLU A 68 5.69 -15.28 -26.69
CA GLU A 68 6.56 -16.09 -25.84
C GLU A 68 5.91 -16.39 -24.49
N LEU A 69 5.22 -15.42 -23.89
CA LEU A 69 4.44 -15.65 -22.68
C LEU A 69 3.35 -16.70 -22.92
N LEU A 70 2.58 -16.60 -24.01
CA LEU A 70 1.56 -17.60 -24.36
C LEU A 70 2.16 -18.99 -24.62
N ASN A 71 3.35 -19.08 -25.20
CA ASN A 71 4.03 -20.35 -25.43
C ASN A 71 4.59 -20.98 -24.14
N ASN A 72 4.87 -20.16 -23.12
CA ASN A 72 5.38 -20.59 -21.82
C ASN A 72 4.24 -20.90 -20.82
N SER A 73 3.07 -21.23 -21.34
CA SER A 73 1.87 -21.58 -20.57
C SER A 73 1.56 -23.06 -20.73
N PHE A 74 0.99 -23.67 -19.68
CA PHE A 74 0.36 -24.96 -19.82
C PHE A 74 -1.01 -24.77 -20.48
N ASN A 75 -1.12 -25.12 -21.77
CA ASN A 75 -2.37 -25.02 -22.55
C ASN A 75 -3.07 -23.64 -22.49
N LYS A 76 -2.33 -22.54 -22.27
CA LYS A 76 -2.86 -21.18 -22.08
C LYS A 76 -3.74 -21.01 -20.84
N THR A 77 -3.73 -21.97 -19.91
CA THR A 77 -4.53 -21.91 -18.68
C THR A 77 -3.73 -21.44 -17.48
N CYS A 78 -2.44 -21.77 -17.40
CA CYS A 78 -1.62 -21.40 -16.25
C CYS A 78 -0.13 -21.29 -16.58
N TRP A 79 0.60 -20.59 -15.70
CA TRP A 79 2.02 -20.26 -15.86
C TRP A 79 2.83 -20.59 -14.61
N PRO A 80 4.12 -20.91 -14.77
CA PRO A 80 4.78 -21.29 -16.03
C PRO A 80 4.37 -22.70 -16.52
N ASP A 81 4.69 -23.02 -17.76
CA ASP A 81 4.59 -24.40 -18.25
C ASP A 81 5.44 -25.36 -17.39
N GLY A 82 4.86 -26.52 -17.05
CA GLY A 82 5.49 -27.52 -16.19
C GLY A 82 5.49 -27.23 -14.68
N GLY A 83 4.93 -26.10 -14.23
CA GLY A 83 4.91 -25.75 -12.81
C GLY A 83 3.94 -24.62 -12.48
N CYS A 84 2.67 -24.80 -12.81
CA CYS A 84 1.66 -23.77 -12.63
C CYS A 84 1.60 -23.22 -11.20
N ASP A 85 1.66 -21.90 -11.12
CA ASP A 85 1.73 -21.12 -9.89
C ASP A 85 0.66 -20.03 -9.90
N LEU A 86 0.05 -19.79 -8.74
CA LEU A 86 -1.06 -18.85 -8.57
C LEU A 86 -0.60 -17.40 -8.82
N GLU A 87 0.51 -16.98 -8.21
CA GLU A 87 1.06 -15.63 -8.37
C GLU A 87 1.42 -15.36 -9.85
N MET A 88 2.15 -16.28 -10.49
CA MET A 88 2.56 -16.14 -11.88
C MET A 88 1.36 -16.14 -12.83
N THR A 89 0.39 -17.02 -12.61
CA THR A 89 -0.80 -17.10 -13.48
C THR A 89 -1.65 -15.85 -13.37
N ALA A 90 -1.86 -15.32 -12.16
CA ALA A 90 -2.57 -14.06 -11.95
C ALA A 90 -1.85 -12.89 -12.63
N LYS A 91 -0.54 -12.73 -12.43
CA LYS A 91 0.21 -11.66 -13.11
C LYS A 91 0.23 -11.80 -14.63
N ALA A 92 0.32 -13.04 -15.14
CA ALA A 92 0.24 -13.30 -16.57
C ALA A 92 -1.13 -12.92 -17.14
N ALA A 93 -2.22 -13.24 -16.44
CA ALA A 93 -3.57 -12.83 -16.81
C ALA A 93 -3.69 -11.29 -16.85
N LEU A 94 -3.17 -10.59 -15.85
CA LEU A 94 -3.11 -9.12 -15.83
C LEU A 94 -2.33 -8.55 -17.03
N ALA A 95 -1.17 -9.11 -17.34
CA ALA A 95 -0.36 -8.67 -18.48
C ALA A 95 -1.03 -8.94 -19.83
N LEU A 96 -1.73 -10.08 -19.95
CA LEU A 96 -2.48 -10.47 -21.14
C LEU A 96 -3.68 -9.55 -21.37
N ASP A 97 -4.45 -9.27 -20.34
CA ASP A 97 -5.58 -8.33 -20.39
C ASP A 97 -5.13 -6.93 -20.81
N ASN A 98 -4.07 -6.43 -20.15
CA ASN A 98 -3.46 -5.14 -20.48
C ASN A 98 -2.89 -5.08 -21.92
N ALA A 99 -2.67 -6.23 -22.57
CA ALA A 99 -2.26 -6.34 -23.96
C ALA A 99 -3.41 -6.76 -24.91
N GLY A 100 -4.67 -6.58 -24.49
CA GLY A 100 -5.88 -6.90 -25.26
C GLY A 100 -6.00 -8.38 -25.63
N ALA A 101 -5.45 -9.29 -24.82
CA ALA A 101 -5.57 -10.73 -25.03
C ALA A 101 -6.75 -11.31 -24.24
N ASN A 102 -7.33 -12.41 -24.73
CA ASN A 102 -8.36 -13.14 -24.00
C ASN A 102 -7.77 -13.79 -22.73
N THR A 103 -8.47 -13.64 -21.61
CA THR A 103 -8.07 -14.13 -20.27
C THR A 103 -9.04 -15.18 -19.70
N ASP A 104 -9.99 -15.69 -20.47
CA ASP A 104 -11.03 -16.63 -19.99
C ASP A 104 -10.39 -17.91 -19.43
N LEU A 105 -9.43 -18.49 -20.16
CA LEU A 105 -8.74 -19.72 -19.76
C LEU A 105 -7.95 -19.58 -18.44
N PRO A 106 -7.12 -18.54 -18.24
CA PRO A 106 -6.49 -18.31 -16.94
C PRO A 106 -7.48 -18.04 -15.82
N VAL A 107 -8.53 -17.24 -16.07
CA VAL A 107 -9.56 -16.94 -15.06
C VAL A 107 -10.25 -18.22 -14.60
N GLU A 108 -10.70 -19.07 -15.53
CA GLU A 108 -11.28 -20.36 -15.21
C GLU A 108 -10.32 -21.25 -14.41
N TRP A 109 -9.03 -21.24 -14.74
CA TRP A 109 -8.04 -22.04 -14.02
C TRP A 109 -7.84 -21.57 -12.59
N LEU A 110 -7.76 -20.25 -12.37
CA LEU A 110 -7.64 -19.65 -11.04
C LEU A 110 -8.85 -20.03 -10.18
N LEU A 111 -10.07 -19.83 -10.70
CA LEU A 111 -11.31 -20.16 -9.99
C LEU A 111 -11.43 -21.66 -9.65
N LYS A 112 -10.84 -22.56 -10.45
CA LYS A 112 -10.74 -24.00 -10.14
C LYS A 112 -9.81 -24.30 -8.96
N GLN A 113 -8.92 -23.38 -8.58
CA GLN A 113 -8.06 -23.54 -7.39
C GLN A 113 -8.74 -23.04 -6.11
N LYS A 114 -9.98 -22.53 -6.21
CA LYS A 114 -10.78 -22.13 -5.04
C LYS A 114 -10.90 -23.29 -4.06
N GLY A 115 -10.71 -22.99 -2.78
CA GLY A 115 -10.99 -23.93 -1.71
C GLY A 115 -11.20 -23.26 -0.37
N VAL A 116 -11.69 -24.06 0.58
CA VAL A 116 -12.04 -23.58 1.90
C VAL A 116 -10.80 -23.46 2.78
N SER A 117 -10.68 -22.36 3.52
CA SER A 117 -9.57 -22.16 4.44
C SER A 117 -9.72 -23.01 5.70
N SER A 118 -8.64 -23.71 6.05
CA SER A 118 -8.52 -24.36 7.35
C SER A 118 -8.05 -23.39 8.44
N ASP A 119 -7.65 -22.16 8.12
CA ASP A 119 -6.96 -21.24 9.04
C ASP A 119 -7.93 -20.48 9.96
N LEU A 120 -9.21 -20.46 9.59
CA LEU A 120 -10.28 -19.79 10.32
C LEU A 120 -11.14 -20.77 11.11
N ASN A 121 -11.58 -20.35 12.30
CA ASN A 121 -12.69 -20.97 13.01
C ASN A 121 -13.96 -20.18 12.71
N TRP A 122 -15.02 -20.89 12.30
CA TRP A 122 -16.33 -20.31 12.07
C TRP A 122 -17.31 -20.63 13.20
N TYR A 123 -18.20 -19.68 13.45
CA TYR A 123 -19.22 -19.76 14.47
C TYR A 123 -20.55 -19.28 13.92
N LEU A 124 -21.63 -19.86 14.44
CA LEU A 124 -22.99 -19.44 14.17
C LEU A 124 -23.58 -18.83 15.44
N GLU A 125 -24.06 -17.60 15.31
CA GLU A 125 -24.85 -16.90 16.32
C GLU A 125 -26.32 -16.90 15.92
N VAL A 126 -27.17 -17.13 16.91
CA VAL A 126 -28.63 -17.01 16.79
C VAL A 126 -29.08 -16.22 17.98
N ASP A 127 -29.76 -15.10 17.76
CA ASP A 127 -30.19 -14.18 18.82
C ASP A 127 -31.63 -13.70 18.61
N SER A 128 -32.26 -13.27 19.70
CA SER A 128 -33.57 -12.60 19.68
C SER A 128 -33.80 -11.86 20.99
N GLU A 129 -34.90 -11.12 21.13
CA GLU A 129 -35.24 -10.47 22.40
C GLU A 129 -35.68 -11.45 23.50
N ARG A 130 -36.31 -12.58 23.13
CA ARG A 130 -36.93 -13.55 24.05
C ARG A 130 -36.20 -14.89 24.07
N PRO A 131 -36.49 -15.79 25.02
CA PRO A 131 -35.98 -17.16 24.95
C PRO A 131 -36.50 -17.89 23.71
N LEU A 132 -35.64 -18.68 23.07
CA LEU A 132 -35.94 -19.40 21.84
C LEU A 132 -35.92 -20.92 22.02
N SER A 133 -36.77 -21.59 21.25
CA SER A 133 -36.69 -23.00 20.91
C SER A 133 -36.57 -23.09 19.40
N CYS A 134 -35.41 -23.54 18.93
CA CYS A 134 -35.03 -23.53 17.53
C CYS A 134 -34.71 -24.93 17.01
N THR A 135 -34.73 -25.06 15.69
CA THR A 135 -34.21 -26.17 14.92
C THR A 135 -33.09 -25.69 14.03
N ALA A 136 -31.99 -26.44 13.98
CA ALA A 136 -30.96 -26.32 12.96
C ALA A 136 -31.04 -27.56 12.05
N SER A 137 -31.21 -27.35 10.76
CA SER A 137 -31.19 -28.40 9.75
C SER A 137 -30.02 -28.21 8.80
N TYR A 138 -29.33 -29.30 8.47
CA TYR A 138 -28.20 -29.31 7.53
C TYR A 138 -27.96 -30.72 7.00
N GLY A 139 -27.10 -30.84 5.98
CA GLY A 139 -26.84 -32.06 5.21
C GLY A 139 -27.52 -32.03 3.84
N GLY A 140 -26.89 -32.65 2.84
CA GLY A 140 -27.43 -32.71 1.48
C GLY A 140 -28.74 -33.53 1.35
N ASP A 141 -29.35 -33.51 0.17
CA ASP A 141 -30.66 -34.14 -0.13
C ASP A 141 -30.83 -35.59 0.37
N GLN A 142 -29.73 -36.33 0.53
CA GLN A 142 -29.74 -37.74 0.96
C GLN A 142 -29.51 -37.92 2.47
N ASP A 143 -28.98 -36.92 3.19
CA ASP A 143 -28.56 -36.99 4.60
C ASP A 143 -29.08 -35.81 5.47
N TYR A 144 -30.09 -35.09 4.98
CA TYR A 144 -30.70 -33.94 5.64
C TYR A 144 -31.23 -34.29 7.04
N SER A 145 -30.66 -33.65 8.07
CA SER A 145 -30.93 -33.94 9.48
C SER A 145 -31.30 -32.68 10.24
N THR A 146 -32.35 -32.76 11.08
CA THR A 146 -32.84 -31.64 11.90
C THR A 146 -32.54 -31.86 13.38
N TYR A 147 -31.98 -30.85 14.03
CA TYR A 147 -31.57 -30.87 15.43
C TYR A 147 -32.23 -29.74 16.22
N ILE A 148 -32.79 -30.06 17.39
CA ILE A 148 -33.47 -29.08 18.25
C ILE A 148 -32.47 -28.52 19.27
N PHE A 149 -32.50 -27.20 19.49
CA PHE A 149 -31.76 -26.52 20.55
C PHE A 149 -32.59 -25.36 21.14
N LYS A 150 -32.15 -24.81 22.28
CA LYS A 150 -32.80 -23.70 22.96
C LYS A 150 -31.80 -22.63 23.33
N ILE A 151 -32.26 -21.38 23.30
CA ILE A 151 -31.53 -20.21 23.79
C ILE A 151 -32.30 -19.66 24.99
N GLY A 152 -31.64 -19.62 26.15
CA GLY A 152 -32.24 -19.18 27.41
C GLY A 152 -32.42 -17.66 27.52
N GLU A 153 -32.98 -17.20 28.64
CA GLU A 153 -33.04 -15.77 28.98
C GLU A 153 -31.65 -15.14 29.11
N ASP A 154 -30.64 -15.94 29.44
CA ASP A 154 -29.23 -15.55 29.52
C ASP A 154 -28.52 -15.51 28.15
N LYS A 155 -29.27 -15.68 27.06
CA LYS A 155 -28.79 -15.75 25.67
C LYS A 155 -27.86 -16.92 25.39
N LYS A 156 -27.89 -17.97 26.23
CA LYS A 156 -27.01 -19.14 26.04
C LYS A 156 -27.74 -20.33 25.44
N ILE A 157 -27.02 -21.00 24.55
CA ILE A 157 -27.38 -22.26 23.94
C ILE A 157 -27.34 -23.37 25.00
N ASN A 158 -28.36 -24.22 25.02
CA ASN A 158 -28.43 -25.30 26.01
C ASN A 158 -27.57 -26.53 25.62
N GLN A 159 -27.50 -26.89 24.33
CA GLN A 159 -26.90 -28.14 23.86
C GLN A 159 -26.28 -28.02 22.46
N ASN A 160 -25.49 -29.02 22.05
CA ASN A 160 -24.98 -29.15 20.67
C ASN A 160 -26.13 -29.49 19.70
N ALA A 161 -25.97 -29.12 18.43
CA ALA A 161 -26.91 -29.44 17.36
C ALA A 161 -26.22 -30.31 16.29
N GLY A 162 -26.17 -31.62 16.55
CA GLY A 162 -25.53 -32.62 15.68
C GLY A 162 -24.00 -32.54 15.64
N LEU A 163 -23.38 -33.00 14.55
CA LEU A 163 -21.91 -33.08 14.41
C LEU A 163 -21.27 -31.78 13.94
N CYS A 164 -22.01 -30.96 13.17
CA CYS A 164 -21.47 -29.72 12.62
C CYS A 164 -21.51 -28.56 13.61
N LEU A 165 -22.50 -28.51 14.51
CA LEU A 165 -22.71 -27.37 15.42
C LEU A 165 -22.44 -27.78 16.88
N THR A 166 -21.24 -27.46 17.36
CA THR A 166 -20.83 -27.72 18.75
C THR A 166 -20.94 -26.46 19.58
N LYS A 167 -21.65 -26.49 20.70
CA LYS A 167 -21.77 -25.34 21.58
C LYS A 167 -20.39 -24.92 22.13
N THR A 168 -20.09 -23.63 22.07
CA THR A 168 -18.85 -23.08 22.65
C THR A 168 -18.88 -23.08 24.19
N THR A 169 -17.71 -22.95 24.82
CA THR A 169 -17.60 -22.88 26.29
C THR A 169 -18.36 -21.70 26.90
N SER A 170 -18.39 -20.55 26.20
CA SER A 170 -19.15 -19.37 26.63
C SER A 170 -20.66 -19.60 26.55
N GLY A 171 -21.08 -20.44 25.61
CA GLY A 171 -22.47 -20.83 25.38
C GLY A 171 -23.25 -19.88 24.47
N TYR A 172 -22.64 -18.81 23.97
CA TYR A 172 -23.31 -17.82 23.11
C TYR A 172 -23.38 -18.24 21.64
N TRP A 173 -22.46 -19.11 21.20
CA TRP A 173 -22.33 -19.48 19.79
C TRP A 173 -22.21 -20.99 19.59
N PHE A 174 -22.58 -21.46 18.41
CA PHE A 174 -22.12 -22.75 17.92
C PHE A 174 -20.79 -22.57 17.21
N LYS A 175 -19.79 -23.39 17.52
CA LYS A 175 -18.62 -23.58 16.68
C LYS A 175 -18.97 -24.54 15.56
N ILE A 176 -18.69 -24.13 14.32
CA ILE A 176 -18.91 -24.95 13.12
C ILE A 176 -17.70 -25.87 12.94
N ALA A 177 -17.96 -27.15 12.70
CA ALA A 177 -16.92 -28.12 12.43
C ALA A 177 -16.29 -27.86 11.04
N PRO A 178 -14.95 -27.94 10.89
CA PRO A 178 -14.28 -27.70 9.60
C PRO A 178 -14.77 -28.57 8.45
N SER A 179 -15.22 -29.80 8.75
CA SER A 179 -15.80 -30.70 7.74
C SER A 179 -17.17 -30.26 7.21
N CYS A 180 -17.76 -29.22 7.81
CA CYS A 180 -19.08 -28.70 7.47
C CYS A 180 -19.01 -27.26 6.95
N TYR A 181 -17.85 -26.77 6.54
CA TYR A 181 -17.71 -25.40 6.04
C TYR A 181 -18.40 -25.17 4.68
N GLU A 182 -18.67 -26.25 3.94
CA GLU A 182 -19.44 -26.19 2.69
C GLU A 182 -20.94 -26.49 2.88
N GLU A 183 -21.37 -26.73 4.12
CA GLU A 183 -22.78 -27.02 4.45
C GLU A 183 -23.60 -25.73 4.56
N GLU A 184 -24.87 -25.81 4.19
CA GLU A 184 -25.86 -24.77 4.44
C GLU A 184 -26.64 -25.11 5.71
N PHE A 185 -26.78 -24.12 6.59
CA PHE A 185 -27.46 -24.26 7.87
C PHE A 185 -28.80 -23.53 7.84
N GLU A 186 -29.90 -24.29 7.83
CA GLU A 186 -31.24 -23.74 7.94
C GLU A 186 -31.65 -23.65 9.41
N ILE A 187 -31.86 -22.43 9.90
CA ILE A 187 -32.26 -22.17 11.29
C ILE A 187 -33.72 -21.73 11.31
N SER A 188 -34.52 -22.31 12.19
CA SER A 188 -35.91 -21.88 12.42
C SER A 188 -36.25 -21.88 13.90
N CYS A 189 -36.98 -20.87 14.38
CA CYS A 189 -37.29 -20.70 15.79
C CYS A 189 -38.76 -20.37 16.04
N ASN A 190 -39.22 -20.62 17.26
CA ASN A 190 -40.61 -20.37 17.68
C ASN A 190 -40.96 -18.88 17.91
N GLU A 191 -39.98 -17.98 17.97
CA GLU A 191 -40.17 -16.52 18.03
C GLU A 191 -39.36 -15.87 16.91
N SER A 192 -39.52 -14.56 16.70
CA SER A 192 -38.67 -13.82 15.75
C SER A 192 -37.21 -13.81 16.24
N PHE A 193 -36.28 -14.01 15.31
CA PHE A 193 -34.86 -14.16 15.61
C PHE A 193 -34.00 -13.62 14.46
N VAL A 194 -32.71 -13.43 14.76
CA VAL A 194 -31.66 -13.18 13.78
C VAL A 194 -30.59 -14.26 13.87
N SER A 195 -29.91 -14.52 12.77
CA SER A 195 -28.72 -15.35 12.70
C SER A 195 -27.63 -14.64 11.92
N THR A 196 -26.38 -14.94 12.27
CA THR A 196 -25.20 -14.45 11.56
C THR A 196 -24.02 -15.37 11.81
N LEU A 197 -23.03 -15.28 10.94
CA LEU A 197 -21.77 -15.99 11.07
C LEU A 197 -20.70 -15.09 11.69
N LEU A 198 -19.89 -15.68 12.55
CA LEU A 198 -18.69 -15.05 13.08
C LEU A 198 -17.48 -15.90 12.73
N PHE A 199 -16.34 -15.25 12.55
CA PHE A 199 -15.10 -15.94 12.26
C PHE A 199 -13.95 -15.36 13.06
N GLN A 200 -12.96 -16.21 13.27
CA GLN A 200 -11.78 -15.86 14.05
C GLN A 200 -10.59 -16.68 13.53
N GLU A 201 -9.45 -16.00 13.39
CA GLU A 201 -8.19 -16.70 13.14
C GLU A 201 -7.87 -17.68 14.28
N LYS A 202 -7.35 -18.87 13.95
CA LYS A 202 -6.86 -19.82 14.95
C LYS A 202 -5.92 -19.13 15.96
N ASN A 203 -6.29 -19.20 17.24
CA ASN A 203 -5.57 -18.64 18.39
C ASN A 203 -5.62 -17.11 18.53
N SER A 204 -6.38 -16.40 17.69
CA SER A 204 -6.71 -14.99 17.93
C SER A 204 -7.76 -14.86 19.05
N LEU A 205 -7.81 -13.69 19.68
CA LEU A 205 -8.87 -13.31 20.63
C LEU A 205 -9.95 -12.45 19.97
N THR A 206 -9.69 -11.99 18.74
CA THR A 206 -10.60 -11.13 17.98
C THR A 206 -11.60 -12.00 17.23
N TYR A 207 -12.88 -11.63 17.31
CA TYR A 207 -13.95 -12.19 16.49
C TYR A 207 -14.37 -11.14 15.48
N HIS A 208 -14.53 -11.57 14.24
CA HIS A 208 -15.09 -10.78 13.16
C HIS A 208 -16.52 -11.24 12.93
N ILE A 209 -17.41 -10.29 12.66
CA ILE A 209 -18.82 -10.55 12.40
C ILE A 209 -19.00 -10.47 10.89
N SER A 210 -19.67 -11.46 10.30
CA SER A 210 -20.05 -11.42 8.89
C SER A 210 -20.90 -10.17 8.62
N PRO A 211 -20.70 -9.47 7.50
CA PRO A 211 -21.54 -8.31 7.16
C PRO A 211 -23.02 -8.70 7.00
N GLU A 212 -23.31 -9.96 6.70
CA GLU A 212 -24.65 -10.47 6.51
C GLU A 212 -25.28 -10.94 7.82
N VAL A 213 -26.48 -10.42 8.10
CA VAL A 213 -27.32 -10.81 9.23
C VAL A 213 -28.70 -11.13 8.68
N HIS A 214 -29.12 -12.38 8.84
CA HIS A 214 -30.43 -12.84 8.40
C HIS A 214 -31.43 -12.76 9.54
N GLY A 215 -32.67 -12.40 9.23
CA GLY A 215 -33.75 -12.30 10.20
C GLY A 215 -34.99 -13.05 9.72
N ALA A 216 -35.65 -13.73 10.65
CA ALA A 216 -36.92 -14.40 10.38
C ALA A 216 -37.90 -14.19 11.52
N ASN A 217 -39.19 -14.18 11.18
CA ASN A 217 -40.27 -14.15 12.16
C ASN A 217 -40.49 -15.53 12.81
N SER A 218 -41.33 -15.59 13.84
CA SER A 218 -41.77 -16.84 14.46
C SER A 218 -42.19 -17.89 13.41
N GLY A 219 -41.57 -19.06 13.45
CA GLY A 219 -41.78 -20.18 12.52
C GLY A 219 -41.17 -19.98 11.13
N GLY A 220 -40.52 -18.85 10.86
CA GLY A 220 -39.72 -18.62 9.66
C GLY A 220 -38.35 -19.28 9.74
N THR A 221 -37.58 -19.16 8.65
CA THR A 221 -36.28 -19.80 8.49
C THR A 221 -35.25 -18.81 7.95
N THR A 222 -34.04 -18.86 8.49
CA THR A 222 -32.85 -18.23 7.92
C THR A 222 -31.91 -19.30 7.37
N VAL A 223 -31.07 -18.95 6.39
CA VAL A 223 -30.08 -19.86 5.80
C VAL A 223 -28.71 -19.22 5.97
N GLU A 224 -27.79 -19.94 6.60
CA GLU A 224 -26.42 -19.47 6.83
C GLU A 224 -25.44 -20.37 6.10
N LYS A 225 -24.52 -19.76 5.36
CA LYS A 225 -23.48 -20.44 4.60
C LYS A 225 -22.15 -19.71 4.76
N ILE A 226 -21.08 -20.45 4.93
CA ILE A 226 -19.75 -19.86 5.02
C ILE A 226 -19.24 -19.53 3.62
N ASP A 227 -19.27 -18.25 3.27
CA ASP A 227 -18.64 -17.74 2.04
C ASP A 227 -17.27 -17.14 2.36
N SER A 228 -16.29 -18.04 2.55
CA SER A 228 -14.90 -17.66 2.79
C SER A 228 -13.94 -18.67 2.18
N TYR A 229 -13.32 -18.25 1.09
CA TYR A 229 -12.43 -19.08 0.30
C TYR A 229 -11.05 -18.45 0.15
N CYS A 230 -10.12 -19.29 -0.24
CA CYS A 230 -8.76 -18.94 -0.62
C CYS A 230 -8.40 -19.69 -1.91
N PHE A 231 -7.24 -19.37 -2.49
CA PHE A 231 -6.67 -20.14 -3.58
C PHE A 231 -5.70 -21.17 -3.02
N LEU A 232 -5.93 -22.44 -3.35
CA LEU A 232 -5.16 -23.56 -2.83
C LEU A 232 -3.89 -23.80 -3.66
N ASN A 233 -2.79 -24.04 -2.97
CA ASN A 233 -1.56 -24.58 -3.52
C ASN A 233 -1.15 -25.80 -2.68
N GLY A 234 -1.06 -26.97 -3.30
CA GLY A 234 -0.78 -28.22 -2.58
C GLY A 234 -1.82 -28.62 -1.52
N GLY A 235 -3.06 -28.12 -1.63
CA GLY A 235 -4.16 -28.39 -0.69
C GLY A 235 -4.22 -27.46 0.53
N SER A 236 -3.35 -26.46 0.61
CA SER A 236 -3.38 -25.39 1.62
C SER A 236 -3.58 -24.04 0.96
N CYS A 237 -4.16 -23.07 1.69
CA CYS A 237 -4.29 -21.71 1.19
C CYS A 237 -2.91 -21.09 0.94
N ASP A 238 -2.69 -20.61 -0.28
CA ASP A 238 -1.52 -19.81 -0.63
C ASP A 238 -1.89 -18.34 -0.49
N ILE A 239 -1.37 -17.68 0.54
CA ILE A 239 -1.76 -16.29 0.83
C ILE A 239 -1.30 -15.32 -0.26
N LEU A 240 -0.09 -15.47 -0.80
CA LEU A 240 0.41 -14.58 -1.85
C LEU A 240 -0.29 -14.87 -3.18
N GLY A 241 -0.49 -16.15 -3.48
CA GLY A 241 -1.31 -16.60 -4.60
C GLY A 241 -2.73 -16.06 -4.51
N SER A 242 -3.33 -16.09 -3.33
CA SER A 242 -4.69 -15.58 -3.10
C SER A 242 -4.76 -14.06 -3.27
N LEU A 243 -3.82 -13.29 -2.70
CA LEU A 243 -3.77 -11.83 -2.87
C LEU A 243 -3.73 -11.44 -4.35
N TRP A 244 -2.80 -12.01 -5.13
CA TRP A 244 -2.70 -11.73 -6.56
C TRP A 244 -3.92 -12.22 -7.35
N SER A 245 -4.38 -13.45 -7.09
CA SER A 245 -5.51 -14.04 -7.83
C SER A 245 -6.78 -13.24 -7.60
N THR A 246 -7.12 -12.95 -6.34
CA THR A 246 -8.30 -12.14 -5.99
C THR A 246 -8.21 -10.75 -6.60
N THR A 247 -7.05 -10.08 -6.50
CA THR A 247 -6.89 -8.74 -7.11
C THR A 247 -7.03 -8.76 -8.62
N VAL A 248 -6.45 -9.73 -9.32
CA VAL A 248 -6.55 -9.80 -10.78
C VAL A 248 -7.95 -10.19 -11.22
N LEU A 249 -8.60 -11.15 -10.55
CA LEU A 249 -10.00 -11.49 -10.82
C LEU A 249 -10.92 -10.28 -10.67
N ASN A 250 -10.69 -9.47 -9.64
CA ASN A 250 -11.40 -8.20 -9.41
C ASN A 250 -11.18 -7.21 -10.57
N ILE A 251 -9.93 -7.02 -11.00
CA ILE A 251 -9.58 -6.15 -12.15
C ILE A 251 -10.29 -6.62 -13.43
N LEU A 252 -10.42 -7.94 -13.61
CA LEU A 252 -11.08 -8.56 -14.75
C LEU A 252 -12.62 -8.63 -14.59
N GLY A 253 -13.20 -7.95 -13.59
CA GLY A 253 -14.65 -7.84 -13.41
C GLY A 253 -15.33 -9.05 -12.77
N ASN A 254 -14.59 -9.97 -12.13
CA ASN A 254 -15.17 -11.11 -11.42
C ASN A 254 -15.59 -10.69 -10.00
N ASN A 255 -16.67 -11.29 -9.49
CA ASN A 255 -17.03 -11.14 -8.09
C ASN A 255 -16.00 -11.89 -7.21
N VAL A 256 -15.45 -11.18 -6.24
CA VAL A 256 -14.41 -11.68 -5.33
C VAL A 256 -14.76 -11.55 -3.85
N SER A 257 -16.00 -11.18 -3.52
CA SER A 257 -16.44 -10.98 -2.13
C SER A 257 -16.19 -12.20 -1.26
N GLU A 258 -16.38 -13.40 -1.82
CA GLU A 258 -16.18 -14.69 -1.16
C GLU A 258 -14.72 -14.96 -0.70
N PHE A 259 -13.74 -14.19 -1.19
CA PHE A 259 -12.33 -14.31 -0.77
C PHE A 259 -11.92 -13.28 0.29
N LEU A 260 -12.68 -12.20 0.46
CA LEU A 260 -12.31 -11.09 1.34
C LEU A 260 -12.21 -11.49 2.82
N PRO A 261 -13.15 -12.27 3.41
CA PRO A 261 -13.04 -12.64 4.82
C PRO A 261 -11.75 -13.38 5.16
N TYR A 262 -11.27 -14.24 4.24
CA TYR A 262 -10.00 -14.93 4.41
C TYR A 262 -8.81 -13.96 4.33
N LEU A 263 -8.78 -13.11 3.30
CA LEU A 263 -7.66 -12.18 3.08
C LEU A 263 -7.56 -11.13 4.19
N GLU A 264 -8.66 -10.49 4.57
CA GLU A 264 -8.68 -9.46 5.62
C GLU A 264 -8.20 -10.00 6.97
N THR A 265 -8.52 -11.27 7.27
CA THR A 265 -8.15 -11.90 8.54
C THR A 265 -6.71 -12.40 8.55
N THR A 266 -6.28 -13.06 7.47
CA THR A 266 -5.03 -13.83 7.46
C THR A 266 -3.86 -13.09 6.84
N ALA A 267 -4.09 -12.23 5.84
CA ALA A 267 -3.03 -11.51 5.14
C ALA A 267 -2.19 -10.60 6.05
N PRO A 268 -2.73 -9.93 7.09
CA PRO A 268 -1.92 -9.12 8.02
C PRO A 268 -0.78 -9.88 8.71
N ASN A 269 -0.89 -11.21 8.84
CA ASN A 269 0.17 -12.06 9.40
C ASN A 269 1.36 -12.28 8.46
N PHE A 270 1.24 -11.83 7.20
CA PHE A 270 2.27 -11.94 6.17
C PHE A 270 2.70 -10.55 5.67
N PRO A 271 3.24 -9.68 6.55
CA PRO A 271 3.57 -8.30 6.19
C PRO A 271 4.59 -8.21 5.06
N GLN A 272 5.39 -9.26 4.82
CA GLN A 272 6.36 -9.35 3.73
C GLN A 272 5.72 -9.25 2.33
N TYR A 273 4.44 -9.59 2.20
CA TYR A 273 3.71 -9.53 0.94
C TYR A 273 3.05 -8.17 0.71
N LEU A 274 3.16 -7.23 1.65
CA LEU A 274 2.51 -5.92 1.59
C LEU A 274 0.99 -6.03 1.34
N PRO A 275 0.27 -6.78 2.19
CA PRO A 275 -1.14 -7.11 1.97
C PRO A 275 -2.03 -5.87 1.85
N GLU A 276 -1.67 -4.75 2.50
CA GLU A 276 -2.46 -3.51 2.46
C GLU A 276 -2.56 -2.91 1.05
N SER A 277 -1.61 -3.21 0.16
CA SER A 277 -1.73 -2.81 -1.25
C SER A 277 -2.89 -3.52 -1.94
N PHE A 278 -2.95 -4.85 -1.80
CA PHE A 278 -4.01 -5.66 -2.38
C PHE A 278 -5.36 -5.39 -1.70
N LEU A 279 -5.39 -5.34 -0.37
CA LEU A 279 -6.61 -5.08 0.38
C LEU A 279 -7.18 -3.71 0.02
N TYR A 280 -6.36 -2.67 -0.12
CA TYR A 280 -6.86 -1.37 -0.58
C TYR A 280 -7.42 -1.43 -2.02
N ILE A 281 -6.80 -2.19 -2.93
CA ILE A 281 -7.36 -2.41 -4.28
C ILE A 281 -8.72 -3.10 -4.21
N LEU A 282 -8.87 -4.07 -3.32
CA LEU A 282 -10.07 -4.91 -3.22
C LEU A 282 -11.23 -4.25 -2.47
N THR A 283 -10.92 -3.48 -1.42
CA THR A 283 -11.93 -3.04 -0.43
C THR A 283 -12.06 -1.53 -0.34
N GLY A 284 -11.04 -0.78 -0.77
CA GLY A 284 -11.00 0.66 -0.60
C GLY A 284 -10.81 1.17 0.81
N SER A 285 -10.56 0.27 1.75
CA SER A 285 -10.35 0.56 3.15
C SER A 285 -9.35 1.71 3.34
N LEU A 286 -9.83 2.82 3.91
CA LEU A 286 -8.99 3.97 4.27
C LEU A 286 -7.92 3.58 5.30
N GLN A 287 -8.19 2.56 6.11
CA GLN A 287 -7.22 2.02 7.06
C GLN A 287 -6.06 1.36 6.31
N ASP A 288 -6.33 0.53 5.30
CA ASP A 288 -5.30 -0.10 4.48
C ASP A 288 -4.50 0.93 3.69
N LYS A 289 -5.18 1.93 3.10
CA LYS A 289 -4.53 3.09 2.48
C LYS A 289 -3.58 3.79 3.44
N THR A 290 -4.04 4.09 4.65
CA THR A 290 -3.27 4.84 5.64
C THR A 290 -2.07 4.03 6.14
N ASN A 291 -2.28 2.74 6.43
CA ASN A 291 -1.23 1.81 6.84
C ASN A 291 -0.17 1.66 5.73
N LEU A 292 -0.60 1.47 4.48
CA LEU A 292 0.28 1.33 3.32
C LEU A 292 1.13 2.58 3.11
N LEU A 293 0.51 3.76 3.08
CA LEU A 293 1.23 5.03 2.89
C LEU A 293 2.13 5.36 4.08
N GLY A 294 1.75 4.96 5.29
CA GLY A 294 2.55 5.10 6.50
C GLY A 294 3.82 4.23 6.53
N LYS A 295 3.88 3.15 5.72
CA LYS A 295 5.06 2.30 5.57
C LYS A 295 6.18 2.89 4.70
N GLN A 296 5.96 4.05 4.06
CA GLN A 296 7.01 4.72 3.30
C GLN A 296 8.18 5.09 4.20
N ASN A 297 9.40 4.67 3.84
CA ASN A 297 10.58 4.95 4.64
C ASN A 297 10.92 6.44 4.56
N LEU A 298 11.12 7.09 5.71
CA LEU A 298 11.40 8.54 5.75
C LEU A 298 12.81 8.91 5.28
N ALA A 299 13.75 7.95 5.21
CA ALA A 299 15.13 8.22 4.82
C ALA A 299 15.34 8.25 3.31
N ASP A 300 14.68 7.34 2.57
CA ASP A 300 14.76 7.27 1.10
C ASP A 300 13.42 7.48 0.39
N ASN A 301 12.31 7.69 1.10
CA ASN A 301 10.97 7.83 0.51
C ASN A 301 10.52 6.63 -0.34
N LEU A 302 11.05 5.43 -0.08
CA LEU A 302 10.68 4.19 -0.75
C LEU A 302 10.08 3.19 0.24
N TRP A 303 9.40 2.16 -0.28
CA TRP A 303 8.94 1.03 0.53
C TRP A 303 10.03 -0.01 0.58
N ARG A 304 10.30 -0.51 1.78
CA ARG A 304 11.35 -1.50 2.06
C ARG A 304 10.84 -2.51 3.05
N ILE A 305 10.08 -3.47 2.54
CA ILE A 305 9.36 -4.40 3.39
C ILE A 305 10.33 -5.50 3.83
N SER A 306 10.38 -5.75 5.13
CA SER A 306 11.22 -6.81 5.68
C SER A 306 10.73 -8.16 5.16
N GLY A 307 11.61 -8.91 4.49
CA GLY A 307 11.27 -10.17 3.83
C GLY A 307 10.57 -10.02 2.47
N GLY A 308 10.38 -8.79 1.98
CA GLY A 308 9.81 -8.51 0.67
C GLY A 308 10.78 -8.80 -0.49
N LYS A 309 10.35 -8.49 -1.72
CA LYS A 309 11.13 -8.74 -2.95
C LYS A 309 12.18 -7.65 -3.22
N GLY A 310 12.21 -6.60 -2.41
CA GLY A 310 13.22 -5.56 -2.44
C GLY A 310 12.63 -4.20 -2.78
N LYS A 311 13.36 -3.13 -2.45
CA LYS A 311 12.80 -1.77 -2.42
C LYS A 311 12.13 -1.29 -3.71
N TYR A 312 12.61 -1.75 -4.85
CA TYR A 312 12.07 -1.37 -6.16
C TYR A 312 10.73 -2.05 -6.42
N TYR A 313 10.69 -3.39 -6.24
CA TYR A 313 9.46 -4.16 -6.33
C TYR A 313 8.44 -3.74 -5.27
N ASP A 314 8.86 -3.62 -4.01
CA ASP A 314 7.99 -3.24 -2.89
C ASP A 314 7.38 -1.85 -3.12
N THR A 315 8.15 -0.89 -3.66
CA THR A 315 7.65 0.45 -3.99
C THR A 315 6.67 0.41 -5.16
N ALA A 316 6.96 -0.38 -6.20
CA ALA A 316 6.05 -0.56 -7.33
C ALA A 316 4.73 -1.18 -6.87
N LEU A 317 4.78 -2.21 -6.01
CA LEU A 317 3.58 -2.83 -5.45
C LEU A 317 2.83 -1.87 -4.52
N ALA A 318 3.52 -1.09 -3.68
CA ALA A 318 2.88 -0.12 -2.79
C ALA A 318 2.12 0.99 -3.54
N LEU A 319 2.60 1.35 -4.72
CA LEU A 319 2.05 2.44 -5.53
C LEU A 319 1.13 1.99 -6.65
N LEU A 320 1.03 0.68 -6.89
CA LEU A 320 0.11 0.08 -7.86
C LEU A 320 -1.34 0.56 -7.71
N PRO A 321 -1.95 0.63 -6.50
CA PRO A 321 -3.32 1.10 -6.34
C PRO A 321 -3.53 2.59 -6.69
N PHE A 322 -2.44 3.34 -6.80
CA PHE A 322 -2.45 4.80 -6.90
C PHE A 322 -1.96 5.30 -8.26
N GLN A 323 -1.99 4.47 -9.30
CA GLN A 323 -1.54 4.82 -10.66
C GLN A 323 -2.09 6.16 -11.16
N ASN A 324 -3.36 6.48 -10.86
CA ASN A 324 -4.02 7.73 -11.28
C ASN A 324 -4.30 8.71 -10.14
N GLN A 325 -3.76 8.47 -8.93
CA GLN A 325 -3.90 9.39 -7.81
C GLN A 325 -2.62 10.23 -7.65
N ASP A 326 -2.81 11.52 -7.38
CA ASP A 326 -1.75 12.43 -7.00
C ASP A 326 -1.58 12.42 -5.48
N LEU A 327 -0.57 11.68 -5.03
CA LEU A 327 -0.23 11.55 -3.61
C LEU A 327 1.16 12.10 -3.34
N ASN A 328 1.34 12.81 -2.22
CA ASN A 328 2.65 13.32 -1.82
C ASN A 328 3.70 12.20 -1.69
N GLN A 329 3.31 11.04 -1.16
CA GLN A 329 4.16 9.87 -1.03
C GLN A 329 4.60 9.35 -2.41
N LYS A 330 3.67 9.28 -3.37
CA LYS A 330 3.98 8.90 -4.76
C LYS A 330 4.95 9.89 -5.40
N THR A 331 4.71 11.20 -5.25
CA THR A 331 5.60 12.25 -5.76
C THR A 331 7.01 12.14 -5.19
N LYS A 332 7.15 11.90 -3.88
CA LYS A 332 8.47 11.70 -3.26
C LYS A 332 9.16 10.44 -3.76
N ALA A 333 8.43 9.34 -3.91
CA ALA A 333 8.98 8.09 -4.45
C ALA A 333 9.44 8.24 -5.89
N LYS A 334 8.67 8.93 -6.74
CA LYS A 334 9.06 9.27 -8.13
C LYS A 334 10.38 10.02 -8.18
N ILE A 335 10.53 11.07 -7.36
CA ILE A 335 11.75 11.87 -7.28
C ILE A 335 12.94 10.98 -6.86
N GLU A 336 12.79 10.17 -5.82
CA GLU A 336 13.87 9.30 -5.36
C GLU A 336 14.24 8.26 -6.42
N LEU A 337 13.27 7.60 -7.03
CA LEU A 337 13.52 6.60 -8.07
C LEU A 337 14.32 7.20 -9.22
N LEU A 338 13.96 8.39 -9.69
CA LEU A 338 14.71 9.09 -10.74
C LEU A 338 16.15 9.44 -10.31
N ASN A 339 16.38 9.79 -9.04
CA ASN A 339 17.73 10.03 -8.50
C ASN A 339 18.56 8.74 -8.41
N LEU A 340 17.92 7.60 -8.16
CA LEU A 340 18.56 6.29 -8.07
C LEU A 340 18.72 5.60 -9.44
N GLN A 341 18.20 6.21 -10.51
CA GLN A 341 18.26 5.66 -11.84
C GLN A 341 19.72 5.48 -12.27
N SER A 342 20.03 4.31 -12.84
CA SER A 342 21.38 4.04 -13.31
C SER A 342 21.70 4.85 -14.59
N PRO A 343 22.98 4.92 -15.01
CA PRO A 343 23.36 5.59 -16.25
C PRO A 343 22.69 5.02 -17.51
N SER A 344 22.27 3.75 -17.50
CA SER A 344 21.51 3.15 -18.60
C SER A 344 20.08 3.72 -18.70
N GLY A 345 19.48 4.09 -17.56
CA GLY A 345 18.08 4.47 -17.43
C GLY A 345 17.24 3.45 -16.65
N CYS A 346 17.71 2.22 -16.48
CA CYS A 346 16.98 1.21 -15.73
C CYS A 346 17.30 1.26 -14.22
N TRP A 347 16.51 0.55 -13.42
CA TRP A 347 16.75 0.36 -11.99
C TRP A 347 17.35 -1.01 -11.69
N GLU A 348 17.86 -1.16 -10.46
CA GLU A 348 18.32 -2.44 -9.91
C GLU A 348 19.26 -3.23 -10.84
N ASN A 349 20.35 -2.59 -11.27
CA ASN A 349 21.32 -3.21 -12.19
C ASN A 349 20.69 -3.70 -13.50
N ASP A 350 19.76 -2.90 -14.04
CA ASP A 350 19.00 -3.20 -15.26
C ASP A 350 18.10 -4.44 -15.15
N ASN A 351 17.56 -4.72 -13.97
CA ASN A 351 16.60 -5.80 -13.77
C ASN A 351 15.27 -5.46 -14.48
N LEU A 352 14.82 -6.35 -15.36
CA LEU A 352 13.61 -6.16 -16.16
C LEU A 352 12.35 -6.16 -15.30
N VAL A 353 12.21 -7.08 -14.35
CA VAL A 353 11.03 -7.16 -13.47
C VAL A 353 10.85 -5.86 -12.68
N SER A 354 11.88 -5.41 -11.96
CA SER A 354 11.81 -4.19 -11.15
C SER A 354 11.62 -2.94 -12.00
N THR A 355 12.33 -2.83 -13.12
CA THR A 355 12.19 -1.67 -14.02
C THR A 355 10.79 -1.62 -14.65
N GLY A 356 10.31 -2.77 -15.16
CA GLY A 356 8.99 -2.90 -15.75
C GLY A 356 7.88 -2.58 -14.75
N PHE A 357 7.96 -3.16 -13.54
CA PHE A 357 6.93 -2.95 -12.53
C PHE A 357 6.89 -1.50 -12.02
N ILE A 358 8.05 -0.87 -11.81
CA ILE A 358 8.11 0.57 -11.46
C ILE A 358 7.43 1.42 -12.54
N LEU A 359 7.76 1.18 -13.81
CA LEU A 359 7.18 1.93 -14.92
C LEU A 359 5.67 1.70 -14.97
N TYR A 360 5.21 0.47 -14.83
CA TYR A 360 3.79 0.15 -14.80
C TYR A 360 3.07 0.85 -13.64
N SER A 361 3.59 0.76 -12.41
CA SER A 361 2.90 1.30 -11.24
C SER A 361 2.96 2.83 -11.10
N LEU A 362 4.00 3.49 -11.60
CA LEU A 362 4.20 4.94 -11.38
C LEU A 362 4.08 5.79 -12.65
N TRP A 363 4.36 5.22 -13.82
CA TRP A 363 4.40 5.91 -15.11
C TRP A 363 3.85 5.04 -16.26
N PRO A 364 2.64 4.46 -16.13
CA PRO A 364 2.15 3.49 -17.11
C PRO A 364 1.95 4.15 -18.48
N LYS A 365 2.43 3.47 -19.54
CA LYS A 365 2.15 3.79 -20.94
C LYS A 365 1.25 2.71 -21.52
N GLY A 366 0.37 3.10 -22.45
CA GLY A 366 -0.42 2.16 -23.23
C GLY A 366 0.49 1.22 -24.00
N THR A 367 0.17 -0.07 -23.95
CA THR A 367 0.98 -1.17 -24.51
C THR A 367 0.78 -1.39 -26.01
N ASN A 368 0.00 -0.54 -26.67
CA ASN A 368 -0.26 -0.62 -28.11
C ASN A 368 0.88 0.02 -28.92
N VAL A 369 2.08 -0.57 -28.83
CA VAL A 369 3.21 -0.24 -29.69
C VAL A 369 3.35 -1.34 -30.73
N ILE A 370 2.80 -1.09 -31.93
CA ILE A 370 3.23 -1.78 -33.14
C ILE A 370 4.57 -1.18 -33.57
N ASP A 371 5.54 -2.05 -33.85
CA ASP A 371 6.89 -1.74 -34.36
C ASP A 371 6.94 -0.55 -35.33
N GLY A 372 7.69 0.50 -34.95
CA GLY A 372 8.52 1.27 -35.89
C GLY A 372 7.95 2.50 -36.60
N GLY A 373 6.92 3.19 -36.07
CA GLY A 373 6.46 4.49 -36.58
C GLY A 373 6.56 5.60 -35.53
N ASP A 374 6.75 6.86 -35.95
CA ASP A 374 6.66 8.03 -35.07
C ASP A 374 5.37 7.95 -34.23
N ASP A 375 5.54 8.14 -32.92
CA ASP A 375 4.57 7.86 -31.86
C ASP A 375 3.40 8.86 -31.92
N VAL A 376 2.43 8.63 -32.81
CA VAL A 376 1.19 9.41 -32.86
C VAL A 376 0.26 8.89 -31.78
N THR A 377 -0.08 9.74 -30.81
CA THR A 377 -1.01 9.36 -29.75
C THR A 377 -2.40 9.10 -30.32
N CYS A 378 -3.17 8.24 -29.66
CA CYS A 378 -4.55 7.93 -30.05
C CYS A 378 -5.40 9.20 -30.22
N SER A 379 -5.22 10.15 -29.30
CA SER A 379 -5.89 11.46 -29.33
C SER A 379 -5.45 12.33 -30.50
N GLU A 380 -4.16 12.33 -30.86
CA GLU A 380 -3.64 13.06 -32.04
C GLU A 380 -4.12 12.46 -33.36
N ALA A 381 -4.39 11.15 -33.37
CA ALA A 381 -4.94 10.44 -34.51
C ALA A 381 -6.48 10.54 -34.63
N GLY A 382 -7.13 11.27 -33.72
CA GLY A 382 -8.59 11.48 -33.72
C GLY A 382 -9.39 10.28 -33.19
N TYR A 383 -8.76 9.44 -32.37
CA TYR A 383 -9.34 8.25 -31.77
C TYR A 383 -9.45 8.39 -30.24
N SER A 384 -10.11 7.43 -29.60
CA SER A 384 -10.35 7.45 -28.15
C SER A 384 -9.62 6.30 -27.45
N CYS A 385 -9.06 6.60 -26.29
CA CYS A 385 -8.41 5.65 -25.42
C CYS A 385 -9.42 5.00 -24.47
N VAL A 386 -9.54 3.69 -24.52
CA VAL A 386 -10.50 2.90 -23.72
C VAL A 386 -9.78 1.85 -22.88
N THR A 387 -10.34 1.39 -21.77
CA THR A 387 -9.62 0.58 -20.76
C THR A 387 -9.38 -0.88 -21.15
N ASN A 388 -10.16 -1.45 -22.08
CA ASN A 388 -9.97 -2.82 -22.58
C ASN A 388 -10.51 -2.98 -24.02
N SER A 389 -10.22 -4.10 -24.68
CA SER A 389 -10.63 -4.37 -26.07
C SER A 389 -12.15 -4.52 -26.21
N ALA A 390 -12.82 -4.96 -25.14
CA ALA A 390 -14.28 -5.01 -25.06
C ALA A 390 -14.92 -3.61 -25.08
N SER A 391 -14.22 -2.57 -24.59
CA SER A 391 -14.62 -1.16 -24.60
C SER A 391 -14.45 -0.47 -25.96
N CYS A 392 -14.01 -1.21 -26.99
CA CYS A 392 -13.74 -0.67 -28.31
C CYS A 392 -14.99 -0.68 -29.18
N SER A 393 -15.69 0.46 -29.29
CA SER A 393 -16.86 0.62 -30.18
C SER A 393 -16.54 0.55 -31.68
N GLY A 394 -15.30 0.26 -32.07
CA GLY A 394 -14.90 0.04 -33.46
C GLY A 394 -13.61 -0.73 -33.62
N THR A 395 -13.00 -0.68 -34.81
CA THR A 395 -11.74 -1.40 -35.01
C THR A 395 -10.66 -0.83 -34.11
N GLU A 396 -10.09 -1.69 -33.27
CA GLU A 396 -8.85 -1.41 -32.56
C GLU A 396 -7.84 -0.80 -33.55
N LYS A 397 -7.19 0.26 -33.10
CA LYS A 397 -6.08 0.87 -33.80
C LYS A 397 -4.81 0.65 -32.98
N PRO A 398 -4.31 -0.60 -32.93
CA PRO A 398 -3.15 -0.96 -32.12
C PRO A 398 -1.87 -0.21 -32.54
N GLN A 399 -1.89 0.52 -33.65
CA GLN A 399 -0.79 1.38 -34.08
C GLN A 399 -0.70 2.75 -33.36
N TYR A 400 -1.67 3.12 -32.51
CA TYR A 400 -1.65 4.41 -31.78
C TYR A 400 -1.66 4.20 -30.27
N VAL A 401 -0.95 5.08 -29.56
CA VAL A 401 -0.65 4.91 -28.13
C VAL A 401 -1.58 5.74 -27.25
N CYS A 402 -1.99 5.16 -26.13
CA CYS A 402 -2.74 5.82 -25.07
C CYS A 402 -1.90 5.93 -23.78
N GLU A 403 -2.27 6.80 -22.86
CA GLU A 403 -1.68 6.80 -21.51
C GLU A 403 -2.31 5.69 -20.66
N GLY A 404 -1.53 5.07 -19.76
CA GLY A 404 -2.07 4.02 -18.87
C GLY A 404 -2.26 2.66 -19.55
N THR A 405 -3.21 1.85 -19.10
CA THR A 405 -3.53 0.52 -19.66
C THR A 405 -4.47 0.58 -20.87
N LYS A 406 -4.66 1.77 -21.45
CA LYS A 406 -5.71 2.02 -22.44
C LYS A 406 -5.35 1.52 -23.84
N ILE A 407 -6.37 1.08 -24.58
CA ILE A 407 -6.34 0.65 -25.97
C ILE A 407 -6.93 1.75 -26.86
N CYS A 408 -6.28 1.99 -28.01
CA CYS A 408 -6.75 3.00 -28.95
C CYS A 408 -7.83 2.46 -29.88
N CYS A 409 -8.97 3.14 -29.96
CA CYS A 409 -10.15 2.67 -30.66
C CYS A 409 -10.70 3.66 -31.68
N ALA A 410 -10.96 3.17 -32.90
CA ALA A 410 -11.66 3.96 -33.90
C ALA A 410 -13.15 4.04 -33.59
N SER A 411 -13.70 5.25 -33.60
CA SER A 411 -15.14 5.45 -33.42
C SER A 411 -15.90 4.93 -34.65
N SER A 412 -16.52 3.75 -34.57
CA SER A 412 -17.71 3.47 -35.37
C SER A 412 -18.92 4.04 -34.64
N GLY A 413 -19.84 4.61 -35.40
CA GLY A 413 -20.99 5.31 -34.87
C GLY A 413 -21.76 4.54 -33.80
N ASP A 414 -22.12 5.28 -32.76
CA ASP A 414 -23.29 5.12 -31.91
C ASP A 414 -23.52 3.70 -31.38
N GLY A 415 -22.65 3.32 -30.44
CA GLY A 415 -22.70 2.09 -29.66
C GLY A 415 -21.62 2.12 -28.58
N GLY A 416 -21.62 3.17 -27.76
CA GLY A 416 -20.70 3.31 -26.64
C GLY A 416 -21.07 2.34 -25.51
N LEU A 417 -20.08 1.65 -24.94
CA LEU A 417 -20.18 1.28 -23.54
C LEU A 417 -20.13 2.60 -22.77
N SER A 418 -21.21 2.86 -22.08
CA SER A 418 -21.42 4.11 -21.38
C SER A 418 -20.63 4.13 -20.09
N GLU A 419 -20.23 5.33 -19.66
CA GLU A 419 -19.61 5.49 -18.35
C GLU A 419 -20.61 4.98 -17.31
N CYS A 420 -20.12 4.20 -16.34
CA CYS A 420 -20.95 3.67 -15.26
C CYS A 420 -21.86 4.76 -14.68
N GLU A 421 -21.27 5.92 -14.38
CA GLU A 421 -21.97 7.10 -13.87
C GLU A 421 -22.92 7.76 -14.88
N SER A 422 -22.67 7.64 -16.19
CA SER A 422 -23.53 8.20 -17.24
C SER A 422 -24.82 7.40 -17.45
N GLU A 423 -24.84 6.12 -17.07
CA GLU A 423 -26.06 5.29 -17.07
C GLU A 423 -26.78 5.31 -15.72
N GLY A 424 -26.28 6.09 -14.76
CA GLY A 424 -26.85 6.15 -13.41
C GLY A 424 -26.41 5.01 -12.48
N TYR A 425 -25.38 4.26 -12.85
CA TYR A 425 -24.67 3.30 -11.98
C TYR A 425 -23.55 4.01 -11.20
N ASN A 426 -22.93 3.33 -10.24
CA ASN A 426 -21.92 3.93 -9.36
C ASN A 426 -20.58 3.21 -9.44
N CYS A 427 -19.52 4.00 -9.37
CA CYS A 427 -18.16 3.50 -9.29
C CYS A 427 -17.70 3.37 -7.85
N GLY A 428 -17.22 2.18 -7.49
CA GLY A 428 -16.77 1.90 -6.14
C GLY A 428 -15.86 0.69 -6.09
N PHE A 429 -15.41 0.36 -4.88
CA PHE A 429 -14.74 -0.92 -4.65
C PHE A 429 -15.79 -2.03 -4.62
N THR A 430 -15.40 -3.25 -5.03
CA THR A 430 -16.33 -4.40 -5.12
C THR A 430 -17.02 -4.70 -3.80
N SER A 431 -16.33 -4.53 -2.67
CA SER A 431 -16.92 -4.71 -1.33
C SER A 431 -18.00 -3.69 -0.96
N GLN A 432 -18.09 -2.58 -1.70
CA GLN A 432 -19.04 -1.49 -1.46
C GLN A 432 -20.23 -1.53 -2.41
N CYS A 433 -20.29 -2.55 -3.27
CA CYS A 433 -21.36 -2.77 -4.23
C CYS A 433 -22.48 -3.59 -3.61
N ASN A 434 -23.71 -3.06 -3.65
CA ASN A 434 -24.88 -3.71 -3.06
C ASN A 434 -25.80 -4.33 -4.13
N GLY A 435 -25.17 -4.88 -5.19
CA GLY A 435 -25.81 -5.56 -6.31
C GLY A 435 -24.80 -6.15 -7.29
N GLU A 436 -25.17 -6.37 -8.56
CA GLU A 436 -24.29 -7.04 -9.52
C GLU A 436 -23.16 -6.11 -9.98
N VAL A 437 -21.93 -6.64 -9.98
CA VAL A 437 -20.79 -6.01 -10.64
C VAL A 437 -21.03 -6.09 -12.14
N LEU A 438 -21.17 -4.93 -12.78
CA LEU A 438 -21.47 -4.84 -14.19
C LEU A 438 -20.16 -4.75 -14.98
N GLY A 439 -19.71 -5.88 -15.52
CA GLY A 439 -18.46 -5.96 -16.30
C GLY A 439 -18.48 -5.18 -17.61
N ASP A 440 -19.66 -4.74 -18.07
CA ASP A 440 -19.82 -4.01 -19.33
C ASP A 440 -19.59 -2.49 -19.20
N TYR A 441 -19.55 -1.92 -17.98
CA TYR A 441 -19.42 -0.47 -17.78
C TYR A 441 -18.09 -0.11 -17.09
N SER A 442 -17.54 1.07 -17.44
CA SER A 442 -16.22 1.52 -16.96
C SER A 442 -16.31 2.55 -15.84
N CYS A 443 -15.39 2.46 -14.87
CA CYS A 443 -15.28 3.34 -13.71
C CYS A 443 -14.04 4.25 -13.70
N GLY A 444 -13.68 4.71 -14.89
CA GLY A 444 -12.47 5.48 -15.12
C GLY A 444 -11.22 4.61 -15.02
N ASP A 445 -10.07 5.26 -14.81
CA ASP A 445 -8.76 4.64 -15.07
C ASP A 445 -8.21 3.78 -13.91
N SER A 446 -8.94 3.67 -12.80
CA SER A 446 -8.49 2.98 -11.59
C SER A 446 -8.64 1.47 -11.72
N THR A 447 -7.56 0.70 -11.54
CA THR A 447 -7.63 -0.78 -11.42
C THR A 447 -8.36 -1.24 -10.15
N ALA A 448 -8.75 -0.31 -9.27
CA ALA A 448 -9.39 -0.60 -8.00
C ALA A 448 -10.90 -0.33 -7.99
N TYR A 449 -11.44 0.35 -9.01
CA TYR A 449 -12.87 0.65 -9.09
C TYR A 449 -13.58 -0.24 -10.10
N VAL A 450 -14.72 -0.78 -9.69
CA VAL A 450 -15.64 -1.56 -10.52
C VAL A 450 -16.97 -0.82 -10.66
N CYS A 451 -17.70 -1.07 -11.74
CA CYS A 451 -19.03 -0.51 -11.92
C CYS A 451 -20.09 -1.37 -11.25
N CYS A 452 -20.99 -0.73 -10.51
CA CYS A 452 -22.02 -1.40 -9.74
C CYS A 452 -23.39 -0.79 -9.98
N ASP A 453 -24.38 -1.67 -10.16
CA ASP A 453 -25.77 -1.31 -10.41
C ASP A 453 -26.39 -0.47 -9.27
N SER A 454 -25.85 -0.64 -8.08
CA SER A 454 -26.20 0.04 -6.85
C SER A 454 -24.97 0.08 -5.93
N SER A 455 -24.51 1.27 -5.59
CA SER A 455 -23.54 1.43 -4.52
C SER A 455 -24.24 1.32 -3.17
N THR A 456 -23.46 1.15 -2.11
CA THR A 456 -23.89 1.56 -0.77
C THR A 456 -24.04 3.08 -0.73
N ALA A 457 -25.02 3.63 -1.45
CA ALA A 457 -25.51 4.99 -1.31
C ALA A 457 -26.37 5.10 -0.04
N ASN A 458 -25.85 4.63 1.08
CA ASN A 458 -25.90 5.49 2.24
C ASN A 458 -24.52 6.14 2.24
N ASP A 459 -24.41 7.30 1.58
CA ASP A 459 -23.33 8.26 1.82
C ASP A 459 -23.29 8.52 3.33
N ILE A 460 -22.60 7.66 4.08
CA ILE A 460 -22.31 7.87 5.49
C ILE A 460 -21.17 8.87 5.47
N THR A 461 -21.49 10.11 5.11
CA THR A 461 -20.61 11.25 5.33
C THR A 461 -20.51 11.48 6.83
N CYS A 462 -19.40 12.02 7.30
CA CYS A 462 -19.27 12.43 8.69
C CYS A 462 -20.42 13.37 9.09
N THR A 463 -20.83 14.21 8.14
CA THR A 463 -21.98 15.10 8.24
C THR A 463 -23.31 14.36 8.44
N SER A 464 -23.53 13.23 7.74
CA SER A 464 -24.75 12.41 7.89
C SER A 464 -24.88 11.76 9.28
N LYS A 465 -23.75 11.53 9.96
CA LYS A 465 -23.69 11.01 11.34
C LYS A 465 -23.61 12.12 12.38
N ASN A 466 -23.88 13.36 11.97
CA ASN A 466 -23.84 14.54 12.82
C ASN A 466 -22.47 14.71 13.51
N GLY A 467 -21.40 14.39 12.78
CA GLY A 467 -20.00 14.49 13.21
C GLY A 467 -19.21 15.57 12.48
N GLU A 468 -18.02 15.87 13.02
CA GLU A 468 -17.05 16.82 12.47
C GLU A 468 -15.79 16.08 11.98
N ILE A 469 -15.26 16.48 10.83
CA ILE A 469 -14.02 15.91 10.28
C ILE A 469 -12.81 16.57 10.95
N CYS A 470 -12.04 15.79 11.70
CA CYS A 470 -10.78 16.24 12.29
C CYS A 470 -9.63 16.12 11.31
N SER A 471 -8.79 17.15 11.24
CA SER A 471 -7.61 17.21 10.36
C SER A 471 -6.46 16.30 10.84
N LEU A 472 -5.42 16.15 10.00
CA LEU A 472 -4.19 15.37 10.29
C LEU A 472 -3.53 15.68 11.65
N ASP A 473 -3.64 16.93 12.14
CA ASP A 473 -3.07 17.40 13.41
C ASP A 473 -4.09 17.44 14.56
N GLU A 474 -5.30 16.95 14.36
CA GLU A 474 -6.41 16.94 15.31
C GLU A 474 -6.83 15.52 15.70
N GLU A 475 -7.47 15.37 16.86
CA GLU A 475 -8.02 14.13 17.38
C GLU A 475 -9.35 14.41 18.10
N CYS A 476 -10.26 13.44 18.12
CA CYS A 476 -11.57 13.58 18.74
C CYS A 476 -11.45 13.65 20.27
N SER A 477 -12.00 14.69 20.90
CA SER A 477 -11.88 14.90 22.34
C SER A 477 -12.65 13.88 23.18
N ILE A 478 -12.33 13.83 24.49
CA ILE A 478 -12.93 12.89 25.46
C ILE A 478 -14.46 13.01 25.44
N GLY A 479 -15.15 11.92 25.10
CA GLY A 479 -16.61 11.86 25.01
C GLY A 479 -17.17 11.75 23.58
N GLY A 480 -16.30 11.82 22.56
CA GLY A 480 -16.64 11.49 21.18
C GLY A 480 -16.19 10.09 20.75
N ASN A 481 -16.76 9.62 19.64
CA ASN A 481 -16.39 8.38 18.97
C ASN A 481 -15.74 8.72 17.63
N SER A 482 -14.57 8.12 17.34
CA SER A 482 -13.96 8.18 16.02
C SER A 482 -14.61 7.14 15.10
N LEU A 483 -15.04 7.59 13.92
CA LEU A 483 -15.63 6.77 12.86
C LEU A 483 -14.86 7.00 11.56
N SER A 484 -14.83 5.98 10.70
CA SER A 484 -14.38 6.11 9.32
C SER A 484 -15.59 6.33 8.42
N THR A 485 -15.57 7.38 7.60
CA THR A 485 -16.63 7.79 6.68
C THR A 485 -16.04 8.06 5.28
N ASP A 486 -16.87 7.98 4.24
CA ASP A 486 -16.41 8.02 2.84
C ASP A 486 -15.91 9.42 2.40
N ASP A 487 -16.27 10.47 3.14
CA ASP A 487 -15.84 11.84 2.90
C ASP A 487 -14.45 12.18 3.50
N LEU A 488 -13.77 11.22 4.14
CA LEU A 488 -12.47 11.44 4.79
C LEU A 488 -11.28 11.34 3.83
N ARG A 489 -10.35 12.29 3.94
CA ARG A 489 -9.06 12.27 3.24
C ARG A 489 -7.97 11.63 4.11
N TYR A 490 -6.79 11.44 3.52
CA TYR A 490 -5.65 10.81 4.21
C TYR A 490 -5.34 11.50 5.55
N GLY A 491 -5.51 10.73 6.64
CA GLY A 491 -5.28 11.13 8.02
C GLY A 491 -6.32 12.08 8.62
N GLU A 492 -7.48 12.21 7.98
CA GLU A 492 -8.67 12.77 8.60
C GLU A 492 -9.42 11.68 9.40
N THR A 493 -10.24 12.09 10.36
CA THR A 493 -11.08 11.17 11.15
C THR A 493 -12.42 11.84 11.45
N CYS A 494 -13.53 11.11 11.33
CA CYS A 494 -14.82 11.64 11.71
C CYS A 494 -15.01 11.53 13.23
N CYS A 495 -15.23 12.66 13.90
CA CYS A 495 -15.55 12.72 15.33
C CYS A 495 -17.06 12.89 15.51
N THR A 496 -17.69 11.93 16.17
CA THR A 496 -19.14 11.90 16.41
C THR A 496 -19.45 11.89 17.91
N GLY A 497 -20.67 12.23 18.32
CA GLY A 497 -21.08 12.23 19.73
C GLY A 497 -20.80 13.57 20.44
N ALA A 498 -20.32 13.53 21.68
CA ALA A 498 -20.07 14.73 22.49
C ALA A 498 -18.61 15.25 22.39
N GLY A 499 -17.80 14.68 21.49
CA GLY A 499 -16.43 15.09 21.24
C GLY A 499 -16.33 16.20 20.20
N GLU A 500 -15.22 16.94 20.26
CA GLU A 500 -14.85 18.02 19.33
C GLU A 500 -13.43 17.74 18.81
N CYS A 501 -13.10 18.23 17.62
CA CYS A 501 -11.75 18.11 17.07
C CYS A 501 -10.77 19.00 17.83
N VAL A 502 -9.82 18.40 18.55
CA VAL A 502 -8.79 19.10 19.30
C VAL A 502 -7.41 18.83 18.73
N LYS A 503 -6.52 19.83 18.70
CA LYS A 503 -5.15 19.61 18.23
C LYS A 503 -4.46 18.59 19.12
N LYS A 504 -3.66 17.71 18.52
CA LYS A 504 -2.84 16.69 19.23
C LYS A 504 -1.88 17.28 20.27
N GLN A 505 -1.66 18.60 20.25
CA GLN A 505 -0.85 19.34 21.23
C GLN A 505 -1.65 19.83 22.45
N ASP A 506 -2.98 19.81 22.40
CA ASP A 506 -3.89 20.33 23.43
C ASP A 506 -4.57 19.22 24.27
N ILE A 507 -4.33 17.94 23.96
CA ILE A 507 -4.61 16.84 24.89
C ILE A 507 -3.57 16.93 26.00
N ALA A 508 -3.95 17.47 27.15
CA ALA A 508 -3.08 17.61 28.30
C ALA A 508 -2.45 16.25 28.66
N PRO A 509 -1.13 16.07 28.54
CA PRO A 509 -0.47 14.85 28.97
C PRO A 509 -0.62 14.74 30.50
N SER A 510 -1.01 13.58 31.03
CA SER A 510 -0.89 13.32 32.48
C SER A 510 0.57 13.53 32.90
N CYS A 511 0.82 14.15 34.07
CA CYS A 511 2.18 14.34 34.61
C CYS A 511 2.77 12.96 34.98
N GLN A 512 3.26 12.21 33.99
CA GLN A 512 3.83 10.87 34.15
C GLN A 512 5.35 10.94 34.24
N ASN A 513 5.92 10.18 35.16
CA ASN A 513 7.35 10.15 35.44
C ASN A 513 8.12 9.62 34.22
N ASP A 514 8.75 10.50 33.42
CA ASP A 514 9.69 10.08 32.39
C ASP A 514 11.00 9.57 32.99
N LEU A 515 11.72 8.73 32.23
CA LEU A 515 12.99 8.09 32.60
C LEU A 515 14.09 9.05 33.13
N ASP A 516 13.96 10.37 32.90
CA ASP A 516 14.95 11.39 33.26
C ASP A 516 14.59 12.23 34.51
N ASN A 517 13.51 11.92 35.25
CA ASN A 517 13.08 12.65 36.46
C ASN A 517 12.91 14.18 36.28
N SER A 518 12.49 14.61 35.09
CA SER A 518 12.34 16.03 34.74
C SER A 518 10.97 16.63 35.11
N ARG A 519 10.00 15.78 35.47
CA ARG A 519 8.62 16.13 35.85
C ARG A 519 8.18 15.28 37.05
N ILE A 520 7.78 15.90 38.16
CA ILE A 520 7.33 15.20 39.38
C ILE A 520 6.14 15.96 40.01
N CYS A 521 5.09 15.25 40.40
CA CYS A 521 3.97 15.80 41.19
C CYS A 521 4.36 15.97 42.66
N ARG A 522 4.22 17.17 43.22
CA ARG A 522 4.47 17.47 44.64
C ARG A 522 3.53 18.56 45.16
N THR A 523 3.29 18.56 46.46
CA THR A 523 2.55 19.63 47.17
C THR A 523 3.29 20.97 47.18
N VAL A 524 4.63 20.97 47.09
CA VAL A 524 5.46 22.19 46.97
C VAL A 524 6.69 21.88 46.09
N CYS A 525 6.97 22.73 45.10
CA CYS A 525 8.15 22.59 44.24
C CYS A 525 9.43 23.03 44.95
N GLU A 526 10.55 22.36 44.66
CA GLU A 526 11.86 22.69 45.25
C GLU A 526 12.49 23.94 44.61
N SER A 527 13.48 24.54 45.29
CA SER A 527 14.18 25.74 44.80
C SER A 527 14.90 25.47 43.48
N GLY A 528 14.43 26.12 42.41
CA GLY A 528 14.93 25.95 41.04
C GLY A 528 13.94 25.31 40.06
N GLU A 529 12.78 24.87 40.56
CA GLU A 529 11.67 24.34 39.77
C GLU A 529 10.52 25.36 39.68
N LYS A 530 9.71 25.28 38.62
CA LYS A 530 8.48 26.08 38.49
C LYS A 530 7.26 25.17 38.44
N SER A 531 6.19 25.56 39.14
CA SER A 531 4.89 24.92 39.00
C SER A 531 4.33 25.24 37.62
N ASN A 532 3.88 24.21 36.91
CA ASN A 532 3.22 24.36 35.62
C ASN A 532 1.75 23.93 35.73
N GLY A 533 0.83 24.87 35.51
CA GLY A 533 -0.61 24.63 35.59
C GLY A 533 -1.23 23.94 34.38
N SER A 534 -0.43 23.60 33.35
CA SER A 534 -0.91 22.90 32.15
C SER A 534 -0.99 21.38 32.29
N TYR A 535 -0.56 20.82 33.42
CA TYR A 535 -0.51 19.37 33.65
C TYR A 535 -1.30 19.01 34.91
N THR A 536 -2.03 17.89 34.86
CA THR A 536 -2.81 17.37 36.00
C THR A 536 -2.06 16.22 36.69
N CYS A 537 -2.09 16.23 38.02
CA CYS A 537 -1.61 15.15 38.88
C CYS A 537 -2.83 14.33 39.36
N SER A 538 -2.65 13.03 39.63
CA SER A 538 -3.75 12.14 40.02
C SER A 538 -4.43 12.53 41.34
N ASP A 539 -3.76 13.32 42.19
CA ASP A 539 -4.30 13.85 43.45
C ASP A 539 -4.60 15.35 43.31
N ASN A 540 -5.81 15.77 43.69
CA ASN A 540 -6.33 17.15 43.53
C ASN A 540 -5.61 18.23 44.37
N THR A 541 -4.53 17.90 45.07
CA THR A 541 -3.78 18.81 45.96
C THR A 541 -2.35 19.07 45.51
N ASP A 542 -1.90 18.46 44.41
CA ASP A 542 -0.50 18.45 43.99
C ASP A 542 -0.27 19.30 42.73
N PHE A 543 0.92 19.92 42.64
CA PHE A 543 1.36 20.69 41.48
C PHE A 543 2.45 19.92 40.72
N CYS A 544 2.44 19.97 39.38
CA CYS A 544 3.49 19.38 38.55
C CYS A 544 4.71 20.33 38.49
N CYS A 545 5.84 19.90 39.05
CA CYS A 545 7.07 20.68 39.16
C CYS A 545 8.05 20.37 38.02
N VAL A 546 8.57 21.41 37.36
CA VAL A 546 9.40 21.27 36.15
C VAL A 546 10.70 22.07 36.26
N LYS A 547 11.83 21.49 35.82
CA LYS A 547 13.13 22.18 35.71
C LYS A 547 13.22 22.94 34.38
N PRO A 548 13.64 24.22 34.36
CA PRO A 548 13.70 25.01 33.13
C PRO A 548 14.84 24.54 32.21
N ILE A 549 14.48 24.13 30.98
CA ILE A 549 15.42 23.87 29.89
C ILE A 549 15.80 25.22 29.25
N LYS A 550 17.09 25.51 29.11
CA LYS A 550 17.56 26.74 28.44
C LYS A 550 17.25 26.66 26.93
N GLN A 551 16.16 27.29 26.49
CA GLN A 551 15.92 27.55 25.08
C GLN A 551 16.85 28.67 24.58
N SER A 552 17.72 28.33 23.64
CA SER A 552 18.43 29.29 22.80
C SER A 552 17.44 29.90 21.81
N SER A 553 17.16 31.21 21.92
CA SER A 553 16.36 31.90 20.92
C SER A 553 17.15 31.95 19.61
N GLY A 554 16.70 31.20 18.62
CA GLY A 554 17.22 31.27 17.25
C GLY A 554 17.07 32.68 16.71
N SER A 555 18.20 33.36 16.53
CA SER A 555 18.28 34.69 15.93
C SER A 555 18.04 34.58 14.43
N TYR A 556 17.10 35.35 13.89
CA TYR A 556 16.76 35.50 12.46
C TYR A 556 17.91 36.06 11.59
N TRP A 557 19.13 36.12 12.12
CA TRP A 557 20.33 36.62 11.44
C TRP A 557 20.70 35.81 10.19
N TRP A 558 20.44 34.50 10.18
CA TRP A 558 20.69 33.64 9.02
C TRP A 558 19.81 33.98 7.80
N ILE A 559 18.60 34.47 8.03
CA ILE A 559 17.68 34.88 6.95
C ILE A 559 18.19 36.14 6.24
N TRP A 560 18.81 37.06 6.99
CA TRP A 560 19.45 38.25 6.42
C TRP A 560 20.72 37.91 5.65
N ILE A 561 21.49 36.92 6.10
CA ILE A 561 22.66 36.39 5.37
C ILE A 561 22.23 35.76 4.05
N LEU A 562 21.17 34.94 4.08
CA LEU A 562 20.67 34.27 2.88
C LEU A 562 20.09 35.28 1.88
N PHE A 563 19.39 36.31 2.36
CA PHE A 563 18.92 37.43 1.53
C PHE A 563 20.06 38.19 0.85
N PHE A 564 21.13 38.50 1.58
CA PHE A 564 22.32 39.15 0.99
C PHE A 564 23.04 38.26 -0.02
N LEU A 565 23.11 36.95 0.23
CA LEU A 565 23.72 35.99 -0.69
C LEU A 565 22.99 35.92 -2.03
N VAL A 566 21.65 35.92 -2.02
CA VAL A 566 20.84 35.94 -3.25
C VAL A 566 21.06 37.24 -4.02
N ILE A 567 21.13 38.39 -3.35
CA ILE A 567 21.44 39.68 -3.99
C ILE A 567 22.83 39.67 -4.63
N LEU A 568 23.83 39.09 -3.97
CA LEU A 568 25.18 38.98 -4.53
C LEU A 568 25.26 38.07 -5.76
N VAL A 569 24.48 36.98 -5.77
CA VAL A 569 24.36 36.10 -6.95
C VAL A 569 23.73 36.85 -8.13
N VAL A 570 22.65 37.61 -7.89
CA VAL A 570 21.99 38.41 -8.93
C VAL A 570 22.91 39.50 -9.47
N ILE A 571 23.63 40.22 -8.60
CA ILE A 571 24.64 41.21 -9.00
C ILE A 571 25.77 40.54 -9.79
N GLY A 572 26.21 39.34 -9.38
CA GLY A 572 27.22 38.54 -10.08
C GLY A 572 26.80 38.12 -11.48
N ILE A 573 25.50 37.83 -11.70
CA ILE A 573 24.95 37.50 -13.01
C ILE A 573 24.85 38.75 -13.90
N ILE A 574 24.35 39.88 -13.36
CA ILE A 574 24.16 41.12 -14.12
C ILE A 574 25.49 41.75 -14.54
N TYR A 575 26.50 41.71 -13.66
CA TYR A 575 27.81 42.30 -13.91
C TYR A 575 28.85 41.27 -14.36
N ARG A 576 28.41 40.07 -14.80
CA ARG A 576 29.28 38.95 -15.18
C ARG A 576 30.41 39.35 -16.14
N ASP A 577 30.10 40.20 -17.11
CA ASP A 577 31.07 40.62 -18.13
C ASP A 577 32.06 41.66 -17.60
N LYS A 578 31.61 42.60 -16.75
CA LYS A 578 32.49 43.59 -16.08
C LYS A 578 33.38 42.97 -14.99
N ILE A 579 32.90 41.93 -14.31
CA ILE A 579 33.67 41.19 -13.29
C ILE A 579 34.80 40.41 -13.96
N ARG A 580 34.59 39.90 -15.18
CA ARG A 580 35.58 39.16 -15.96
C ARG A 580 36.73 40.06 -16.41
N GLU A 581 36.43 41.25 -16.95
CA GLU A 581 37.45 42.26 -17.29
C GLU A 581 38.26 42.71 -16.05
N TRP A 582 37.59 42.94 -14.91
CA TRP A 582 38.26 43.33 -13.67
C TRP A 582 39.14 42.23 -13.05
N LEU A 583 38.77 40.96 -13.20
CA LEU A 583 39.58 39.82 -12.77
C LEU A 583 40.83 39.63 -13.64
N ASP A 584 40.72 39.91 -14.94
CA ASP A 584 41.82 39.81 -15.88
C ASP A 584 42.83 40.97 -15.70
N GLU A 585 42.36 42.18 -15.38
CA GLU A 585 43.24 43.30 -14.98
C GLU A 585 44.01 43.05 -13.67
N ARG A 586 43.41 42.29 -12.73
CA ARG A 586 44.07 41.93 -11.46
C ARG A 586 45.06 40.77 -11.60
N LYS A 587 44.88 39.88 -12.58
CA LYS A 587 45.86 38.84 -12.91
C LYS A 587 47.06 39.41 -13.67
N ALA A 588 46.87 40.47 -14.47
CA ALA A 588 47.97 41.17 -15.15
C ALA A 588 48.89 41.98 -14.19
N LYS A 589 48.39 42.37 -13.01
CA LYS A 589 49.18 43.13 -12.01
C LYS A 589 49.86 42.28 -10.93
N LYS A 590 49.77 40.96 -10.99
CA LYS A 590 50.46 40.04 -10.06
C LYS A 590 51.47 39.17 -10.79
N GLY A 591 52.39 39.83 -11.49
CA GLY A 591 53.51 39.21 -12.19
C GLY A 591 54.74 40.12 -12.15
N SER A 592 55.42 40.19 -11.00
CA SER A 592 56.84 40.52 -10.94
C SER A 592 57.50 39.80 -9.76
N GLY A 593 58.54 39.01 -10.06
CA GLY A 593 59.44 38.43 -9.07
C GLY A 593 59.96 37.03 -9.40
N SER A 594 60.88 36.93 -10.38
CA SER A 594 62.14 36.14 -10.36
C SER A 594 62.07 34.60 -10.22
N SER A 595 62.86 33.73 -10.89
CA SER A 595 63.88 33.82 -11.94
C SER A 595 64.02 32.44 -12.61
N SER A 596 64.58 32.45 -13.82
CA SER A 596 64.83 31.35 -14.74
C SER A 596 66.03 30.48 -14.38
N ASN A 597 65.96 29.19 -14.78
CA ASN A 597 66.93 28.43 -15.59
C ASN A 597 66.56 26.94 -15.48
N SER A 598 66.66 26.05 -16.47
CA SER A 598 67.28 26.05 -17.78
C SER A 598 66.65 24.91 -18.60
N ARG A 599 66.59 25.13 -19.91
CA ARG A 599 66.20 24.20 -20.98
C ARG A 599 67.03 22.91 -20.99
N GLY A 600 66.45 21.84 -21.55
CA GLY A 600 67.23 20.76 -22.19
C GLY A 600 66.55 19.39 -22.24
N MET A 601 65.80 19.12 -23.31
CA MET A 601 65.59 17.78 -23.89
C MET A 601 66.39 17.76 -25.22
N PRO A 602 66.71 16.65 -25.92
CA PRO A 602 66.37 15.20 -25.77
C PRO A 602 67.65 14.32 -26.04
N PRO A 603 67.70 13.07 -26.60
CA PRO A 603 66.68 12.09 -27.05
C PRO A 603 66.95 10.55 -26.84
N ARG A 604 65.90 9.75 -27.11
CA ARG A 604 65.84 8.41 -27.80
C ARG A 604 66.61 7.14 -27.31
N PHE A 605 65.80 6.14 -26.89
CA PHE A 605 65.72 4.71 -27.33
C PHE A 605 66.76 3.64 -26.84
N PRO A 606 66.46 2.30 -26.95
CA PRO A 606 66.42 1.25 -25.89
C PRO A 606 67.65 0.28 -26.00
N PRO A 607 67.70 -1.04 -25.63
CA PRO A 607 66.81 -1.94 -24.87
C PRO A 607 67.52 -2.79 -23.78
N GLY A 608 66.79 -3.62 -23.02
CA GLY A 608 67.32 -4.93 -22.57
C GLY A 608 67.19 -5.32 -21.09
N TYR A 609 66.59 -6.49 -20.90
CA TYR A 609 66.89 -7.55 -19.92
C TYR A 609 66.56 -7.39 -18.42
N SER A 610 65.59 -8.22 -18.03
CA SER A 610 65.55 -9.16 -16.89
C SER A 610 66.40 -8.87 -15.66
N ARG A 611 65.76 -8.78 -14.48
CA ARG A 611 66.06 -9.67 -13.34
C ARG A 611 65.08 -9.57 -12.17
N VAL A 612 64.79 -10.78 -11.69
CA VAL A 612 64.25 -11.22 -10.40
C VAL A 612 64.78 -10.42 -9.19
N THR A 613 63.89 -10.06 -8.28
CA THR A 613 64.15 -9.85 -6.83
C THR A 613 62.93 -10.42 -6.08
N ARG A 614 63.01 -11.64 -5.55
CA ARG A 614 63.58 -12.04 -4.25
C ARG A 614 62.89 -11.34 -3.07
N ILE A 615 62.09 -12.17 -2.41
CA ILE A 615 61.42 -12.05 -1.12
C ILE A 615 62.36 -11.47 -0.05
N THR A 616 61.89 -10.43 0.63
CA THR A 616 62.37 -10.02 1.96
C THR A 616 61.21 -10.00 2.95
N PRO A 617 61.47 -10.31 4.24
CA PRO A 617 60.43 -10.59 5.23
C PRO A 617 59.90 -9.30 5.87
N PRO A 618 58.59 -9.20 6.16
CA PRO A 618 58.06 -8.08 6.92
C PRO A 618 58.41 -8.20 8.41
N THR A 619 58.85 -7.06 8.94
CA THR A 619 59.14 -6.76 10.34
C THR A 619 57.90 -6.93 11.25
N PRO A 620 58.11 -7.22 12.56
CA PRO A 620 57.01 -7.48 13.49
C PRO A 620 56.17 -6.22 13.72
N ARG A 621 54.85 -6.34 13.46
CA ARG A 621 53.87 -5.31 13.81
C ARG A 621 53.74 -5.22 15.33
N ARG A 622 53.82 -3.97 15.79
CA ARG A 622 53.47 -3.52 17.13
C ARG A 622 52.00 -3.85 17.39
N VAL A 623 51.76 -4.57 18.48
CA VAL A 623 50.43 -4.93 18.99
C VAL A 623 49.68 -3.64 19.34
N ILE A 624 48.54 -3.43 18.68
CA ILE A 624 47.54 -2.43 19.05
C ILE A 624 46.68 -3.08 20.15
N PRO A 625 46.43 -2.42 21.30
CA PRO A 625 45.57 -2.97 22.34
C PRO A 625 44.14 -3.19 21.82
N GLU A 626 43.67 -4.41 22.06
CA GLU A 626 42.35 -4.92 21.74
C GLU A 626 41.27 -4.10 22.46
N SER A 627 40.38 -3.48 21.69
CA SER A 627 39.19 -2.81 22.21
C SER A 627 38.22 -3.90 22.65
N ARG A 628 37.98 -4.00 23.97
CA ARG A 628 36.97 -4.89 24.54
C ARG A 628 35.61 -4.67 23.85
N PRO A 629 34.90 -5.73 23.45
CA PRO A 629 33.49 -5.60 23.08
C PRO A 629 32.67 -5.13 24.29
N PRO A 630 31.62 -4.31 24.09
CA PRO A 630 30.75 -3.90 25.17
C PRO A 630 30.08 -5.14 25.80
N GLN A 631 30.16 -5.24 27.13
CA GLN A 631 29.43 -6.26 27.88
C GLN A 631 27.93 -6.11 27.61
N ARG A 632 27.29 -7.17 27.11
CA ARG A 632 25.83 -7.29 27.15
C ARG A 632 25.40 -7.20 28.62
N PHE A 633 24.57 -6.22 28.93
CA PHE A 633 23.80 -6.22 30.16
C PHE A 633 22.89 -7.44 30.15
N VAL A 634 23.11 -8.36 31.08
CA VAL A 634 22.16 -9.42 31.40
C VAL A 634 21.00 -8.75 32.17
N PRO A 635 19.75 -8.84 31.71
CA PRO A 635 18.62 -8.32 32.46
C PRO A 635 18.56 -8.99 33.83
N LYS A 636 18.32 -8.21 34.90
CA LYS A 636 18.04 -8.77 36.23
C LYS A 636 16.84 -9.72 36.10
N GLN A 637 17.05 -11.00 36.41
CA GLN A 637 15.95 -11.95 36.57
C GLN A 637 15.02 -11.45 37.69
N LYS A 638 13.72 -11.36 37.37
CA LYS A 638 12.66 -11.16 38.36
C LYS A 638 12.64 -12.33 39.35
N SER A 639 12.21 -12.07 40.57
CA SER A 639 12.22 -13.09 41.62
C SER A 639 11.31 -14.27 41.26
N PRO A 640 11.67 -15.53 41.59
CA PRO A 640 10.87 -16.71 41.25
C PRO A 640 9.41 -16.64 41.72
N LYS A 641 9.13 -15.88 42.78
CA LYS A 641 7.77 -15.68 43.31
C LYS A 641 6.88 -14.86 42.39
N GLU A 642 7.42 -13.90 41.65
CA GLU A 642 6.65 -13.11 40.68
C GLU A 642 6.34 -13.92 39.42
N LEU A 643 7.20 -14.86 39.06
CA LEU A 643 6.98 -15.73 37.89
C LEU A 643 5.85 -16.74 38.14
N ASP A 644 5.80 -17.33 39.34
CA ASP A 644 4.73 -18.25 39.73
C ASP A 644 3.37 -17.56 39.84
N GLU A 645 3.33 -16.29 40.28
CA GLU A 645 2.10 -15.50 40.34
C GLU A 645 1.57 -15.11 38.95
N VAL A 646 2.48 -14.82 38.01
CA VAL A 646 2.14 -14.55 36.61
C VAL A 646 1.67 -15.84 35.91
N LEU A 647 2.34 -16.98 36.14
CA LEU A 647 1.91 -18.27 35.58
C LEU A 647 0.56 -18.73 36.15
N LYS A 648 0.28 -18.43 37.42
CA LYS A 648 -1.02 -18.69 38.03
C LYS A 648 -2.13 -17.81 37.45
N LYS A 649 -1.86 -16.51 37.25
CA LYS A 649 -2.81 -15.58 36.59
C LYS A 649 -3.05 -15.95 35.12
N LEU A 650 -2.03 -16.35 34.38
CA LEU A 650 -2.19 -16.80 32.99
C LEU A 650 -3.00 -18.11 32.88
N LYS A 651 -2.90 -18.99 33.87
CA LYS A 651 -3.70 -20.23 33.94
C LYS A 651 -5.16 -20.00 34.35
N GLU A 652 -5.46 -18.90 35.03
CA GLU A 652 -6.82 -18.48 35.38
C GLU A 652 -7.52 -17.70 34.26
N ILE A 653 -6.76 -17.04 33.37
CA ILE A 653 -7.29 -16.33 32.19
C ILE A 653 -7.54 -17.29 31.00
N GLY A 654 -6.85 -18.44 30.97
CA GLY A 654 -6.97 -19.46 29.92
C GLY A 654 -8.03 -20.55 30.18
N LYS A 655 -8.92 -20.35 31.16
CA LYS A 655 -10.11 -21.19 31.41
C LYS A 655 -11.34 -20.34 31.18
#